data_AF-A0A524FY02-F1
#
_entry.id   AF-A0A524FY02-F1
#
_cell.length_a   1.000
_cell.length_b   1.000
_cell.length_c   1.000
_cell.angle_alpha   90.00
_cell.angle_beta   90.00
_cell.angle_gamma   90.00
#
_symmetry.space_group_name_H-M   'P 1'
#
loop_
_entity.id
_entity.type
_entity.pdbx_description
1 polymer ?
#
loop_
_entity_poly.entity_id
_entity_poly.type
_entity_poly.pdbx_seq_one_letter_code
_entity_poly.pdbx_strand_id
1 'polypeptide(L)'
;MKVPVKVFFPSGSVEQGILSYTIQGAIITLENNRVLYQDSEASNITFSLINRINLFPVLENERVDFKVKTIIRSYSTKPVMQSEMYPKSSKGWITKLSDTGRKALFIGQRIIGTEKYLLVIIDLDDENPLDILRVNSYEINILFMKTDWEAYRELYQEPDEQNRRKLIDALLDVKPPNWIDLAALVEEIDVPNLKIGKTMRQTMNQLVPKSFPNEIREELMAFLSLVMKLEVPNEDPLIINNRYRSTPLLHSLIFHHIQCLIEGDKPPQYLRVFHLADRGLLPYSLSPAAEDIEHNPWDIAWYKLMALFPSKRGRVLQLTNNLNIEQEVITDIPISKEDAAKSREKWLDRFALTLYGLHMRGHVQNLNLGLHSLVYIGGAHRWPHQHLSWAARLGNPSEKSPYFQFMIVPHSSREQIRRIRPCINEINWSANNINLNLYSDRIQSWEVKISGIMQSLSSNRSFRQLEKEYGMKSRGDVYIPDKNEAKILSFMTWGFFMNSLELGEYETHLGMNVKRLKAIIKNLRDRNIIKIQYYIPMSGLTSICIQVKGPLEKIISLSRAFLKDTPSTTVMISSEAKTGYIISRLPEKVVYDISSKLPLVADNQGIQMNVQRISAYAAYTHNLYDRLLLPDGTWDDNISGFLNQIRS
;
A
#
# COMPACT_ATOMS: atom_id res chain seq x y z
N MET A 1 0.37 16.10 -33.40
CA MET A 1 -0.89 16.11 -34.21
C MET A 1 -1.60 17.47 -34.07
N LYS A 2 -2.28 17.96 -35.12
CA LYS A 2 -3.04 19.23 -35.11
C LYS A 2 -4.46 19.03 -35.66
N VAL A 3 -5.48 19.58 -34.99
CA VAL A 3 -6.91 19.33 -35.25
C VAL A 3 -7.71 20.65 -35.28
N PRO A 4 -8.39 21.01 -36.38
CA PRO A 4 -9.24 22.20 -36.42
C PRO A 4 -10.49 22.06 -35.53
N VAL A 5 -10.73 23.05 -34.66
CA VAL A 5 -11.82 23.09 -33.69
C VAL A 5 -12.55 24.44 -33.65
N LYS A 6 -13.85 24.39 -33.32
CA LYS A 6 -14.62 25.56 -32.85
C LYS A 6 -14.48 25.63 -31.34
N VAL A 7 -14.21 26.82 -30.81
CA VAL A 7 -13.97 27.07 -29.39
C VAL A 7 -15.09 27.96 -28.85
N PHE A 8 -15.79 27.47 -27.83
CA PHE A 8 -16.93 28.14 -27.22
C PHE A 8 -16.49 28.70 -25.86
N PHE A 9 -16.58 30.02 -25.70
CA PHE A 9 -16.20 30.72 -24.47
C PHE A 9 -17.39 30.91 -23.51
N PRO A 10 -17.15 31.12 -22.21
CA PRO A 10 -18.20 31.41 -21.22
C PRO A 10 -19.02 32.67 -21.54
N SER A 11 -18.42 33.63 -22.27
CA SER A 11 -19.06 34.84 -22.81
C SER A 11 -20.10 34.57 -23.91
N GLY A 12 -20.19 33.34 -24.42
CA GLY A 12 -21.02 32.98 -25.58
C GLY A 12 -20.35 33.23 -26.94
N SER A 13 -19.15 33.81 -26.99
CA SER A 13 -18.40 33.96 -28.24
C SER A 13 -17.88 32.60 -28.74
N VAL A 14 -17.79 32.47 -30.06
CA VAL A 14 -17.25 31.28 -30.74
C VAL A 14 -16.12 31.71 -31.67
N GLU A 15 -14.92 31.18 -31.44
CA GLU A 15 -13.74 31.39 -32.30
C GLU A 15 -13.34 30.06 -32.95
N GLN A 16 -12.56 30.11 -34.04
CA GLN A 16 -11.91 28.92 -34.59
C GLN A 16 -10.46 28.82 -34.10
N GLY A 17 -9.93 27.60 -34.05
CA GLY A 17 -8.56 27.35 -33.64
C GLY A 17 -8.08 25.95 -34.00
N ILE A 18 -6.84 25.68 -33.64
CA ILE A 18 -6.15 24.41 -33.83
C ILE A 18 -5.85 23.82 -32.47
N LEU A 19 -6.50 22.70 -32.17
CA LEU A 19 -6.20 21.86 -31.02
C LEU A 19 -4.96 21.02 -31.30
N SER A 20 -4.04 21.01 -30.35
CA SER A 20 -2.91 20.10 -30.27
C SER A 20 -2.81 19.51 -28.87
N TYR A 21 -2.22 18.33 -28.77
CA TYR A 21 -1.90 17.67 -27.51
C TYR A 21 -0.39 17.53 -27.44
N THR A 22 0.18 17.84 -26.28
CA THR A 22 1.63 17.92 -26.00
C THR A 22 1.90 17.33 -24.61
N ILE A 23 3.16 17.26 -24.18
CA ILE A 23 3.50 16.92 -22.78
C ILE A 23 2.91 17.88 -21.74
N GLN A 24 2.55 19.11 -22.14
CA GLN A 24 1.86 20.08 -21.28
C GLN A 24 0.34 19.83 -21.22
N GLY A 25 -0.18 18.89 -22.02
CA GLY A 25 -1.59 18.56 -22.11
C GLY A 25 -2.27 19.17 -23.33
N ALA A 26 -3.51 19.62 -23.19
CA ALA A 26 -4.31 20.15 -24.29
C ALA A 26 -4.05 21.65 -24.50
N ILE A 27 -3.71 22.03 -25.74
CA ILE A 27 -3.41 23.41 -26.14
C ILE A 27 -4.25 23.76 -27.37
N ILE A 28 -4.86 24.94 -27.37
CA ILE A 28 -5.60 25.46 -28.54
C ILE A 28 -4.97 26.78 -29.00
N THR A 29 -4.47 26.83 -30.24
CA THR A 29 -4.05 28.07 -30.89
C THR A 29 -5.21 28.62 -31.71
N LEU A 30 -5.73 29.79 -31.35
CA LEU A 30 -6.82 30.45 -32.08
C LEU A 30 -6.31 31.13 -33.36
N GLU A 31 -7.20 31.45 -34.30
CA GLU A 31 -6.84 32.15 -35.56
C GLU A 31 -6.14 33.49 -35.36
N ASN A 32 -6.39 34.17 -34.23
CA ASN A 32 -5.70 35.40 -33.81
C ASN A 32 -4.33 35.16 -33.15
N ASN A 33 -3.77 33.95 -33.26
CA ASN A 33 -2.54 33.47 -32.63
C ASN A 33 -2.54 33.46 -31.08
N ARG A 34 -3.66 33.78 -30.41
CA ARG A 34 -3.76 33.57 -28.94
C ARG A 34 -3.73 32.08 -28.64
N VAL A 35 -2.83 31.68 -27.74
CA VAL A 35 -2.72 30.30 -27.26
C VAL A 35 -3.50 30.17 -25.96
N LEU A 36 -4.43 29.20 -25.92
CA LEU A 36 -5.15 28.78 -24.73
C LEU A 36 -4.46 27.55 -24.14
N TYR A 37 -4.16 27.62 -22.85
CA TYR A 37 -3.62 26.51 -22.05
C TYR A 37 -4.71 26.01 -21.10
N GLN A 38 -4.76 24.71 -20.85
CA GLN A 38 -5.75 24.05 -20.00
C GLN A 38 -5.85 24.62 -18.57
N ASP A 39 -4.75 25.21 -18.07
CA ASP A 39 -4.60 25.75 -16.71
C ASP A 39 -4.91 27.26 -16.63
N SER A 40 -5.31 27.90 -17.74
CA SER A 40 -5.77 29.29 -17.73
C SER A 40 -7.11 29.41 -16.98
N GLU A 41 -7.27 30.47 -16.18
CA GLU A 41 -8.40 30.66 -15.24
C GLU A 41 -9.80 30.76 -15.88
N ALA A 42 -9.90 30.66 -17.20
CA ALA A 42 -11.15 30.64 -17.96
C ALA A 42 -11.91 29.32 -17.79
N SER A 43 -12.48 29.10 -16.61
CA SER A 43 -13.42 28.02 -16.34
C SER A 43 -14.56 28.01 -17.38
N ASN A 44 -14.92 26.81 -17.85
CA ASN A 44 -16.01 26.53 -18.80
C ASN A 44 -15.76 26.82 -20.30
N ILE A 45 -14.51 26.88 -20.77
CA ILE A 45 -14.22 26.76 -22.21
C ILE A 45 -14.54 25.33 -22.70
N THR A 46 -15.22 25.22 -23.83
CA THR A 46 -15.46 23.92 -24.51
C THR A 46 -15.10 24.02 -25.99
N PHE A 47 -14.85 22.90 -26.66
CA PHE A 47 -14.55 22.86 -28.10
C PHE A 47 -15.33 21.76 -28.83
N SER A 48 -15.52 21.90 -30.14
CA SER A 48 -16.01 20.81 -31.02
C SER A 48 -15.18 20.74 -32.31
N LEU A 49 -15.19 19.60 -33.00
CA LEU A 49 -14.44 19.45 -34.25
C LEU A 49 -15.10 20.24 -35.38
N ILE A 50 -14.29 20.87 -36.26
CA ILE A 50 -14.82 21.51 -37.46
C ILE A 50 -15.22 20.48 -38.52
N ASN A 51 -14.45 19.39 -38.65
CA ASN A 51 -14.67 18.29 -39.58
C ASN A 51 -14.44 16.93 -38.88
N ARG A 52 -15.15 15.90 -39.32
CA ARG A 52 -14.97 14.52 -38.85
C ARG A 52 -13.62 13.97 -39.32
N ILE A 53 -12.71 13.77 -38.37
CA ILE A 53 -11.41 13.15 -38.59
C ILE A 53 -11.52 11.67 -38.18
N ASN A 54 -11.17 10.74 -39.07
CA ASN A 54 -11.33 9.29 -38.82
C ASN A 54 -10.56 8.77 -37.59
N LEU A 55 -9.46 9.44 -37.21
CA LEU A 55 -8.68 9.15 -36.00
C LEU A 55 -9.28 9.73 -34.71
N PHE A 56 -10.33 10.56 -34.82
CA PHE A 56 -10.99 11.20 -33.68
C PHE A 56 -12.37 10.57 -33.42
N PRO A 57 -12.60 9.93 -32.26
CA PRO A 57 -13.84 9.20 -31.96
C PRO A 57 -14.96 10.11 -31.41
N VAL A 58 -14.95 11.39 -31.78
CA VAL A 58 -15.90 12.45 -31.36
C VAL A 58 -16.60 12.98 -32.62
N LEU A 59 -17.89 13.30 -32.52
CA LEU A 59 -18.66 13.85 -33.63
C LEU A 59 -18.49 15.38 -33.72
N GLU A 60 -18.66 15.97 -34.91
CA GLU A 60 -18.52 17.42 -35.17
C GLU A 60 -19.37 18.31 -34.24
N ASN A 61 -20.55 17.81 -33.86
CA ASN A 61 -21.51 18.51 -33.00
C ASN A 61 -21.33 18.22 -31.50
N GLU A 62 -20.46 17.27 -31.13
CA GLU A 62 -20.20 16.96 -29.72
C GLU A 62 -19.21 18.00 -29.15
N ARG A 63 -19.62 18.68 -28.08
CA ARG A 63 -18.73 19.58 -27.33
C ARG A 63 -17.91 18.78 -26.32
N VAL A 64 -16.65 19.15 -26.19
CA VAL A 64 -15.67 18.56 -25.28
C VAL A 64 -15.19 19.65 -24.33
N ASP A 65 -15.12 19.35 -23.04
CA ASP A 65 -14.55 20.24 -22.03
C ASP A 65 -13.07 20.47 -22.33
N PHE A 66 -12.64 21.73 -22.37
CA PHE A 66 -11.22 22.03 -22.55
C PHE A 66 -10.42 21.64 -21.29
N LYS A 67 -11.06 21.68 -20.10
CA LYS A 67 -10.46 21.22 -18.85
C LYS A 67 -10.15 19.73 -18.91
N VAL A 68 -8.89 19.41 -18.66
CA VAL A 68 -8.38 18.04 -18.70
C VAL A 68 -8.30 17.41 -17.30
N LYS A 69 -8.25 16.09 -17.26
CA LYS A 69 -7.57 15.33 -16.20
C LYS A 69 -6.36 14.64 -16.82
N THR A 70 -5.16 14.84 -16.27
CA THR A 70 -3.92 14.24 -16.78
C THR A 70 -3.29 13.28 -15.78
N ILE A 71 -2.69 12.19 -16.27
CA ILE A 71 -1.81 11.34 -15.48
C ILE A 71 -0.73 10.69 -16.35
N ILE A 72 0.46 10.50 -15.79
CA ILE A 72 1.55 9.76 -16.44
C ILE A 72 1.47 8.29 -16.00
N ARG A 73 1.47 7.38 -16.98
CA ARG A 73 1.49 5.93 -16.80
C ARG A 73 2.32 5.29 -17.90
N SER A 74 2.88 4.11 -17.64
CA SER A 74 3.60 3.35 -18.66
C SER A 74 2.63 2.56 -19.54
N TYR A 75 2.82 2.63 -20.86
CA TYR A 75 1.92 2.11 -21.89
C TYR A 75 2.69 1.28 -22.93
N SER A 76 2.11 0.16 -23.33
CA SER A 76 2.66 -0.76 -24.32
C SER A 76 1.86 -0.69 -25.62
N THR A 77 2.53 -0.75 -26.77
CA THR A 77 1.83 -0.84 -28.06
C THR A 77 1.10 -2.17 -28.26
N LYS A 78 1.46 -3.21 -27.49
CA LYS A 78 0.83 -4.54 -27.48
C LYS A 78 0.17 -4.83 -26.12
N PRO A 79 -0.97 -5.53 -26.07
CA PRO A 79 -1.54 -6.05 -24.82
C PRO A 79 -0.52 -6.85 -24.01
N VAL A 80 -0.43 -6.58 -22.71
CA VAL A 80 0.48 -7.26 -21.78
C VAL A 80 -0.25 -8.32 -20.94
N MET A 81 -1.58 -8.24 -20.84
CA MET A 81 -2.42 -9.24 -20.17
C MET A 81 -3.39 -9.93 -21.14
N GLN A 82 -3.79 -11.17 -20.82
CA GLN A 82 -4.87 -11.85 -21.52
C GLN A 82 -6.21 -11.11 -21.36
N SER A 83 -7.01 -11.12 -22.43
CA SER A 83 -8.18 -10.26 -22.60
C SER A 83 -9.40 -10.64 -21.77
N GLU A 84 -9.42 -11.75 -21.05
CA GLU A 84 -10.61 -12.27 -20.36
C GLU A 84 -11.09 -11.42 -19.17
N MET A 85 -10.25 -10.56 -18.61
CA MET A 85 -10.71 -9.59 -17.62
C MET A 85 -11.46 -8.42 -18.27
N TYR A 86 -11.35 -8.29 -19.60
CA TYR A 86 -11.73 -7.24 -20.57
C TYR A 86 -13.23 -7.06 -20.95
N PRO A 87 -14.09 -6.24 -20.30
CA PRO A 87 -15.40 -5.89 -20.85
C PRO A 87 -15.18 -5.20 -22.19
N LYS A 88 -15.86 -5.72 -23.21
CA LYS A 88 -15.60 -5.39 -24.63
C LYS A 88 -15.76 -3.90 -24.97
N SER A 89 -16.51 -3.15 -24.17
CA SER A 89 -16.65 -1.69 -24.26
C SER A 89 -15.31 -0.96 -24.23
N SER A 90 -14.34 -1.46 -23.47
CA SER A 90 -12.98 -0.89 -23.34
C SER A 90 -12.10 -1.08 -24.57
N LYS A 91 -12.53 -1.84 -25.59
CA LYS A 91 -11.73 -2.17 -26.79
C LYS A 91 -10.30 -2.69 -26.49
N GLY A 92 -10.06 -3.19 -25.26
CA GLY A 92 -8.75 -3.66 -24.81
C GLY A 92 -7.71 -2.59 -24.50
N TRP A 93 -8.00 -1.28 -24.52
CA TRP A 93 -6.96 -0.25 -24.30
C TRP A 93 -6.30 -0.36 -22.92
N ILE A 94 -7.06 -0.75 -21.90
CA ILE A 94 -6.55 -0.94 -20.52
C ILE A 94 -5.52 -2.09 -20.46
N THR A 95 -5.61 -3.10 -21.33
CA THR A 95 -4.65 -4.23 -21.39
C THR A 95 -3.24 -3.84 -21.83
N LYS A 96 -3.09 -2.62 -22.36
CA LYS A 96 -1.82 -2.02 -22.78
C LYS A 96 -1.13 -1.24 -21.65
N LEU A 97 -1.80 -0.97 -20.52
CA LEU A 97 -1.11 -0.46 -19.33
C LEU A 97 -0.11 -1.50 -18.83
N SER A 98 1.13 -1.08 -18.56
CA SER A 98 2.22 -1.98 -18.16
C SER A 98 3.30 -1.22 -17.42
N ASP A 99 3.81 -1.75 -16.31
CA ASP A 99 4.95 -1.18 -15.58
C ASP A 99 6.21 -1.05 -16.44
N THR A 100 6.36 -1.89 -17.47
CA THR A 100 7.51 -1.93 -18.40
C THR A 100 7.25 -1.22 -19.74
N GLY A 101 6.09 -0.57 -19.91
CA GLY A 101 5.76 0.20 -21.11
C GLY A 101 6.56 1.51 -21.23
N ARG A 102 6.42 2.20 -22.37
CA ARG A 102 6.92 3.58 -22.53
C ARG A 102 6.13 4.53 -21.63
N LYS A 103 6.77 5.54 -21.06
CA LYS A 103 6.05 6.54 -20.27
C LYS A 103 5.16 7.37 -21.19
N ALA A 104 3.86 7.40 -20.90
CA ALA A 104 2.87 8.11 -21.70
C ALA A 104 2.00 9.03 -20.84
N LEU A 105 1.60 10.16 -21.41
CA LEU A 105 0.64 11.09 -20.83
C LEU A 105 -0.78 10.72 -21.26
N PHE A 106 -1.62 10.41 -20.29
CA PHE A 106 -3.05 10.14 -20.47
C PHE A 106 -3.84 11.40 -20.19
N ILE A 107 -4.63 11.85 -21.15
CA ILE A 107 -5.42 13.09 -21.08
C ILE A 107 -6.89 12.73 -21.26
N GLY A 108 -7.66 12.87 -20.19
CA GLY A 108 -9.11 12.68 -20.19
C GLY A 108 -9.86 14.01 -20.24
N GLN A 109 -10.70 14.22 -21.26
CA GLN A 109 -11.59 15.36 -21.39
C GLN A 109 -13.06 14.92 -21.47
N ARG A 110 -13.96 15.62 -20.77
CA ARG A 110 -15.38 15.25 -20.70
C ARG A 110 -16.10 15.61 -21.99
N ILE A 111 -16.88 14.69 -22.57
CA ILE A 111 -17.78 14.99 -23.69
C ILE A 111 -19.10 15.50 -23.10
N ILE A 112 -19.38 16.79 -23.27
CA ILE A 112 -20.52 17.51 -22.71
C ILE A 112 -21.83 16.88 -23.19
N GLY A 113 -22.81 16.78 -22.29
CA GLY A 113 -24.09 16.12 -22.55
C GLY A 113 -24.03 14.58 -22.58
N THR A 114 -22.89 13.96 -22.25
CA THR A 114 -22.73 12.49 -22.24
C THR A 114 -21.97 11.97 -21.03
N GLU A 115 -22.14 10.66 -20.75
CA GLU A 115 -21.38 9.86 -19.77
C GLU A 115 -19.99 9.42 -20.29
N LYS A 116 -19.41 10.12 -21.28
CA LYS A 116 -18.20 9.68 -21.98
C LYS A 116 -17.09 10.72 -21.93
N TYR A 117 -15.87 10.21 -22.03
CA TYR A 117 -14.66 11.00 -22.11
C TYR A 117 -13.94 10.74 -23.43
N LEU A 118 -13.30 11.78 -23.96
CA LEU A 118 -12.21 11.64 -24.90
C LEU A 118 -10.95 11.33 -24.09
N LEU A 119 -10.32 10.20 -24.37
CA LEU A 119 -9.02 9.81 -23.84
C LEU A 119 -7.98 9.93 -24.96
N VAL A 120 -6.98 10.79 -24.77
CA VAL A 120 -5.80 10.91 -25.64
C VAL A 120 -4.60 10.38 -24.87
N ILE A 121 -3.82 9.48 -25.49
CA ILE A 121 -2.60 8.91 -24.92
C ILE A 121 -1.45 9.39 -25.80
N ILE A 122 -0.47 10.09 -25.22
CA ILE A 122 0.72 10.61 -25.92
C ILE A 122 1.97 9.93 -25.37
N ASP A 123 2.89 9.53 -26.24
CA ASP A 123 4.25 9.15 -25.82
C ASP A 123 4.99 10.38 -25.27
N LEU A 124 5.69 10.26 -24.14
CA LEU A 124 6.47 11.37 -23.58
C LEU A 124 7.81 11.58 -24.31
N ASP A 125 8.30 10.59 -25.06
CA ASP A 125 9.60 10.67 -25.71
C ASP A 125 9.54 11.39 -27.09
N ASP A 126 8.43 11.29 -27.82
CA ASP A 126 8.28 11.83 -29.19
C ASP A 126 7.04 12.71 -29.44
N GLU A 127 6.23 12.95 -28.39
CA GLU A 127 4.96 13.69 -28.41
C GLU A 127 3.90 13.20 -29.41
N ASN A 128 4.03 11.97 -29.94
CA ASN A 128 3.04 11.40 -30.84
C ASN A 128 1.86 10.77 -30.06
N PRO A 129 0.61 10.98 -30.52
CA PRO A 129 -0.54 10.24 -29.98
C PRO A 129 -0.41 8.74 -30.27
N LEU A 130 -0.33 7.94 -29.22
CA LEU A 130 -0.29 6.47 -29.28
C LEU A 130 -1.68 5.87 -29.50
N ASP A 131 -2.72 6.46 -28.89
CA ASP A 131 -4.11 6.05 -29.02
C ASP A 131 -5.04 7.25 -28.73
N ILE A 132 -6.17 7.32 -29.46
CA ILE A 132 -7.22 8.33 -29.27
C ILE A 132 -8.56 7.61 -29.21
N LEU A 133 -9.20 7.65 -28.04
CA LEU A 133 -10.29 6.74 -27.70
C LEU A 133 -11.46 7.50 -27.07
N ARG A 134 -12.68 7.04 -27.35
CA ARG A 134 -13.87 7.46 -26.63
C ARG A 134 -14.21 6.38 -25.60
N VAL A 135 -14.01 6.72 -24.34
CA VAL A 135 -14.16 5.82 -23.19
C VAL A 135 -15.35 6.26 -22.33
N ASN A 136 -15.87 5.36 -21.50
CA ASN A 136 -16.95 5.70 -20.57
C ASN A 136 -16.39 6.34 -19.28
N SER A 137 -17.25 7.07 -18.55
CA SER A 137 -16.93 7.72 -17.26
C SER A 137 -16.31 6.79 -16.21
N TYR A 138 -16.69 5.51 -16.20
CA TYR A 138 -16.10 4.53 -15.29
C TYR A 138 -14.70 4.03 -15.71
N GLU A 139 -14.37 4.05 -17.01
CA GLU A 139 -13.07 3.59 -17.49
C GLU A 139 -11.98 4.62 -17.21
N ILE A 140 -12.31 5.91 -17.36
CA ILE A 140 -11.35 6.99 -17.12
C ILE A 140 -10.90 7.00 -15.65
N ASN A 141 -11.79 6.66 -14.71
CA ASN A 141 -11.47 6.61 -13.28
C ASN A 141 -10.42 5.55 -12.91
N ILE A 142 -10.27 4.47 -13.69
CA ILE A 142 -9.26 3.43 -13.46
C ILE A 142 -7.83 4.00 -13.56
N LEU A 143 -7.59 4.95 -14.48
CA LEU A 143 -6.27 5.60 -14.61
C LEU A 143 -5.89 6.40 -13.38
N PHE A 144 -6.85 7.02 -12.71
CA PHE A 144 -6.63 7.87 -11.54
C PHE A 144 -6.68 7.09 -10.21
N MET A 145 -7.06 5.82 -10.24
CA MET A 145 -7.01 4.93 -9.07
C MET A 145 -5.61 4.35 -8.89
N LYS A 146 -4.78 5.03 -8.09
CA LYS A 146 -3.54 4.48 -7.56
C LYS A 146 -3.85 3.37 -6.56
N THR A 147 -3.09 2.29 -6.58
CA THR A 147 -3.00 1.36 -5.45
C THR A 147 -2.28 2.01 -4.28
N ASP A 148 -2.55 1.52 -3.07
CA ASP A 148 -1.85 1.98 -1.86
C ASP A 148 -0.34 1.66 -1.89
N TRP A 149 0.10 0.73 -2.73
CA TRP A 149 1.51 0.46 -3.00
C TRP A 149 2.14 1.50 -3.93
N GLU A 150 1.44 1.94 -4.98
CA GLU A 150 1.90 3.07 -5.81
C GLU A 150 2.00 4.35 -4.97
N ALA A 151 0.99 4.65 -4.15
CA ALA A 151 1.02 5.80 -3.23
C ALA A 151 2.17 5.70 -2.21
N TYR A 152 2.42 4.51 -1.66
CA TYR A 152 3.56 4.23 -0.79
C TYR A 152 4.91 4.49 -1.48
N ARG A 153 5.07 4.08 -2.75
CA ARG A 153 6.29 4.33 -3.52
C ARG A 153 6.52 5.82 -3.78
N GLU A 154 5.49 6.54 -4.20
CA GLU A 154 5.55 7.99 -4.44
C GLU A 154 5.88 8.79 -3.16
N LEU A 155 5.44 8.32 -2.00
CA LEU A 155 5.69 8.98 -0.71
C LEU A 155 7.08 8.69 -0.12
N TYR A 156 7.64 7.49 -0.32
CA TYR A 156 8.82 7.06 0.45
C TYR A 156 9.91 6.31 -0.32
N GLN A 157 9.66 5.88 -1.56
CA GLN A 157 10.55 4.94 -2.28
C GLN A 157 10.98 5.34 -3.69
N GLU A 158 10.63 6.53 -4.21
CA GLU A 158 11.40 7.04 -5.36
C GLU A 158 12.81 7.36 -4.85
N PRO A 159 13.84 6.55 -5.18
CA PRO A 159 15.18 6.82 -4.70
C PRO A 159 15.65 8.03 -5.50
N ASP A 160 16.03 9.10 -4.81
CA ASP A 160 16.85 10.13 -5.44
C ASP A 160 18.19 9.46 -5.79
N GLU A 161 18.28 8.94 -7.02
CA GLU A 161 19.44 8.24 -7.57
C GLU A 161 20.68 9.13 -7.56
N GLN A 162 20.50 10.46 -7.64
CA GLN A 162 21.59 11.41 -7.49
C GLN A 162 22.10 11.42 -6.04
N ASN A 163 21.22 11.40 -5.04
CA ASN A 163 21.61 11.29 -3.63
C ASN A 163 22.12 9.89 -3.27
N ARG A 164 21.57 8.81 -3.85
CA ARG A 164 22.08 7.44 -3.70
C ARG A 164 23.55 7.38 -4.13
N ARG A 165 23.86 7.88 -5.34
CA ARG A 165 25.24 7.96 -5.86
C ARG A 165 26.13 8.84 -5.01
N LYS A 166 25.74 10.09 -4.71
CA LYS A 166 26.50 11.00 -3.83
C LYS A 166 26.89 10.33 -2.50
N LEU A 167 25.96 9.59 -1.88
CA LEU A 167 26.20 8.89 -0.61
C LEU A 167 27.17 7.71 -0.77
N ILE A 168 26.98 6.86 -1.77
CA ILE A 168 27.86 5.72 -2.06
C ILE A 168 29.27 6.19 -2.42
N ASP A 169 29.38 7.20 -3.30
CA ASP A 169 30.65 7.76 -3.76
C ASP A 169 31.42 8.42 -2.61
N ALA A 170 30.72 9.15 -1.73
CA ALA A 170 31.31 9.72 -0.51
C ALA A 170 31.85 8.67 0.48
N LEU A 171 31.39 7.41 0.41
CA LEU A 171 31.87 6.30 1.24
C LEU A 171 32.93 5.42 0.54
N LEU A 172 33.01 5.45 -0.79
CA LEU A 172 33.83 4.55 -1.59
C LEU A 172 35.01 5.23 -2.32
N ASP A 173 34.95 6.52 -2.61
CA ASP A 173 36.02 7.23 -3.31
C ASP A 173 36.99 7.96 -2.36
N VAL A 174 36.89 7.63 -1.07
CA VAL A 174 37.82 8.02 0.00
C VAL A 174 39.10 7.17 -0.02
N LYS A 175 40.07 7.57 0.82
CA LYS A 175 41.32 6.82 1.04
C LYS A 175 41.02 5.36 1.43
N PRO A 176 41.81 4.40 0.93
CA PRO A 176 41.65 2.99 1.27
C PRO A 176 41.89 2.74 2.77
N PRO A 177 41.43 1.59 3.31
CA PRO A 177 41.68 1.25 4.71
C PRO A 177 43.17 0.96 4.95
N ASN A 178 43.61 1.04 6.20
CA ASN A 178 44.92 0.52 6.57
C ASN A 178 44.87 -1.01 6.77
N TRP A 179 46.03 -1.67 6.88
CA TRP A 179 46.08 -3.13 7.04
C TRP A 179 45.46 -3.66 8.34
N ILE A 180 45.44 -2.87 9.42
CA ILE A 180 44.85 -3.26 10.71
C ILE A 180 43.32 -3.28 10.57
N ASP A 181 42.72 -2.19 10.07
CA ASP A 181 41.28 -2.10 9.84
C ASP A 181 40.84 -3.23 8.87
N LEU A 182 41.60 -3.46 7.80
CA LEU A 182 41.31 -4.49 6.80
C LEU A 182 41.45 -5.91 7.37
N ALA A 183 42.47 -6.17 8.19
CA ALA A 183 42.67 -7.47 8.85
C ALA A 183 41.50 -7.80 9.80
N ALA A 184 41.02 -6.83 10.57
CA ALA A 184 39.85 -7.00 11.44
C ALA A 184 38.57 -7.34 10.65
N LEU A 185 38.43 -6.81 9.43
CA LEU A 185 37.29 -7.11 8.55
C LEU A 185 37.34 -8.53 7.95
N VAL A 186 38.55 -9.07 7.71
CA VAL A 186 38.77 -10.39 7.06
C VAL A 186 39.22 -11.50 8.02
N GLU A 187 39.25 -11.24 9.34
CA GLU A 187 39.86 -12.08 10.38
C GLU A 187 39.52 -13.59 10.30
N GLU A 188 38.32 -13.94 9.82
CA GLU A 188 37.81 -15.32 9.76
C GLU A 188 37.63 -15.86 8.32
N ILE A 189 38.27 -15.24 7.31
CA ILE A 189 38.27 -15.71 5.91
C ILE A 189 39.64 -15.58 5.23
N ASP A 190 39.98 -16.52 4.35
CA ASP A 190 41.08 -16.36 3.40
C ASP A 190 40.57 -15.74 2.09
N VAL A 191 41.16 -14.61 1.70
CA VAL A 191 40.89 -13.90 0.44
C VAL A 191 42.17 -13.89 -0.40
N PRO A 192 42.31 -14.85 -1.36
CA PRO A 192 43.53 -15.00 -2.12
C PRO A 192 43.91 -13.73 -2.89
N ASN A 193 45.17 -13.30 -2.73
CA ASN A 193 45.74 -12.11 -3.40
C ASN A 193 45.08 -10.77 -3.03
N LEU A 194 44.45 -10.65 -1.85
CA LEU A 194 43.90 -9.38 -1.34
C LEU A 194 44.97 -8.27 -1.33
N LYS A 195 44.65 -7.13 -1.96
CA LYS A 195 45.53 -5.95 -2.04
C LYS A 195 44.79 -4.69 -1.65
N ILE A 196 45.44 -3.82 -0.88
CA ILE A 196 44.95 -2.46 -0.66
C ILE A 196 45.01 -1.69 -2.00
N GLY A 197 43.85 -1.22 -2.47
CA GLY A 197 43.72 -0.45 -3.71
C GLY A 197 44.08 1.02 -3.55
N LYS A 198 43.92 1.82 -4.61
CA LYS A 198 44.10 3.29 -4.53
C LYS A 198 42.95 4.02 -3.82
N THR A 199 41.77 3.39 -3.78
CA THR A 199 40.57 3.91 -3.12
C THR A 199 39.92 2.81 -2.26
N MET A 200 39.01 3.23 -1.38
CA MET A 200 38.16 2.31 -0.63
C MET A 200 37.37 1.36 -1.56
N ARG A 201 36.78 1.88 -2.65
CA ARG A 201 36.07 1.12 -3.70
C ARG A 201 36.91 -0.03 -4.26
N GLN A 202 38.17 0.24 -4.64
CA GLN A 202 39.06 -0.77 -5.20
C GLN A 202 39.42 -1.88 -4.21
N THR A 203 39.45 -1.55 -2.91
CA THR A 203 39.73 -2.52 -1.85
C THR A 203 38.48 -3.36 -1.55
N MET A 204 37.32 -2.73 -1.33
CA MET A 204 36.06 -3.42 -1.00
C MET A 204 35.52 -4.28 -2.15
N ASN A 205 35.77 -3.91 -3.41
CA ASN A 205 35.37 -4.70 -4.58
C ASN A 205 36.05 -6.09 -4.65
N GLN A 206 37.13 -6.32 -3.89
CA GLN A 206 37.76 -7.65 -3.77
C GLN A 206 37.08 -8.55 -2.72
N LEU A 207 36.28 -7.97 -1.81
CA LEU A 207 35.67 -8.65 -0.67
C LEU A 207 34.19 -9.01 -0.92
N VAL A 208 33.51 -8.30 -1.82
CA VAL A 208 32.10 -8.58 -2.16
C VAL A 208 32.02 -9.54 -3.37
N PRO A 209 31.37 -10.71 -3.24
CA PRO A 209 31.23 -11.69 -4.32
C PRO A 209 30.74 -11.10 -5.65
N LYS A 210 31.24 -11.65 -6.77
CA LYS A 210 30.83 -11.25 -8.13
C LYS A 210 29.51 -11.88 -8.59
N SER A 211 29.03 -12.89 -7.88
CA SER A 211 27.73 -13.55 -8.12
C SER A 211 26.54 -12.68 -7.71
N PHE A 212 26.73 -11.71 -6.82
CA PHE A 212 25.67 -10.82 -6.36
C PHE A 212 25.37 -9.73 -7.41
N PRO A 213 24.13 -9.21 -7.52
CA PRO A 213 23.82 -8.12 -8.44
C PRO A 213 24.63 -6.85 -8.16
N ASN A 214 24.99 -6.08 -9.20
CA ASN A 214 25.93 -4.96 -9.06
C ASN A 214 25.42 -3.85 -8.12
N GLU A 215 24.12 -3.57 -8.15
CA GLU A 215 23.45 -2.57 -7.31
C GLU A 215 23.57 -2.94 -5.82
N ILE A 216 23.38 -4.22 -5.52
CA ILE A 216 23.61 -4.81 -4.19
C ILE A 216 25.10 -4.72 -3.83
N ARG A 217 26.01 -5.05 -4.77
CA ARG A 217 27.46 -5.00 -4.53
C ARG A 217 27.95 -3.60 -4.16
N GLU A 218 27.40 -2.54 -4.77
CA GLU A 218 27.73 -1.15 -4.41
C GLU A 218 27.37 -0.82 -2.96
N GLU A 219 26.14 -1.12 -2.54
CA GLU A 219 25.70 -0.86 -1.16
C GLU A 219 26.43 -1.74 -0.14
N LEU A 220 26.78 -2.98 -0.49
CA LEU A 220 27.62 -3.84 0.35
C LEU A 220 29.04 -3.32 0.51
N MET A 221 29.67 -2.82 -0.55
CA MET A 221 30.99 -2.18 -0.45
C MET A 221 30.93 -0.93 0.45
N ALA A 222 29.88 -0.11 0.30
CA ALA A 222 29.69 1.08 1.12
C ALA A 222 29.45 0.74 2.60
N PHE A 223 28.70 -0.34 2.86
CA PHE A 223 28.49 -0.87 4.21
C PHE A 223 29.80 -1.33 4.85
N LEU A 224 30.60 -2.13 4.14
CA LEU A 224 31.87 -2.66 4.62
C LEU A 224 32.89 -1.54 4.91
N SER A 225 32.96 -0.51 4.06
CA SER A 225 33.75 0.72 4.30
C SER A 225 33.39 1.37 5.64
N LEU A 226 32.10 1.43 5.96
CA LEU A 226 31.55 2.20 7.07
C LEU A 226 31.67 1.46 8.41
N VAL A 227 31.38 0.15 8.47
CA VAL A 227 31.44 -0.63 9.73
C VAL A 227 32.83 -0.71 10.35
N MET A 228 33.90 -0.51 9.57
CA MET A 228 35.28 -0.50 10.07
C MET A 228 35.55 0.64 11.07
N LYS A 229 34.69 1.66 11.11
CA LYS A 229 34.83 2.86 11.95
C LYS A 229 33.50 3.27 12.60
N LEU A 230 32.51 2.38 12.61
CA LEU A 230 31.18 2.69 13.11
C LEU A 230 31.13 2.48 14.61
N GLU A 231 30.91 3.57 15.34
CA GLU A 231 30.57 3.56 16.76
C GLU A 231 29.07 3.77 16.96
N VAL A 232 28.58 3.62 18.18
CA VAL A 232 27.19 3.99 18.52
C VAL A 232 27.02 5.51 18.33
N PRO A 233 26.14 5.98 17.42
CA PRO A 233 26.07 7.41 17.13
C PRO A 233 25.45 8.23 18.27
N ASN A 234 26.03 9.39 18.56
CA ASN A 234 25.53 10.33 19.58
C ASN A 234 24.36 11.23 19.09
N GLU A 235 23.83 10.97 17.89
CA GLU A 235 22.74 11.73 17.28
C GLU A 235 21.38 11.03 17.46
N ASP A 236 20.30 11.66 16.99
CA ASP A 236 18.97 11.08 17.11
C ASP A 236 18.75 9.94 16.08
N PRO A 237 18.17 8.78 16.46
CA PRO A 237 17.92 7.67 15.54
C PRO A 237 17.18 8.05 14.24
N LEU A 238 16.27 9.02 14.31
CA LEU A 238 15.49 9.47 13.16
C LEU A 238 16.35 10.19 12.11
N ILE A 239 17.42 10.88 12.54
CA ILE A 239 18.39 11.54 11.66
C ILE A 239 19.21 10.49 10.91
N ILE A 240 19.62 9.43 11.61
CA ILE A 240 20.35 8.29 11.02
C ILE A 240 19.47 7.59 9.97
N ASN A 241 18.20 7.34 10.31
CA ASN A 241 17.22 6.69 9.41
C ASN A 241 17.04 7.50 8.11
N ASN A 242 16.93 8.82 8.23
CA ASN A 242 16.77 9.68 7.06
C ASN A 242 18.04 9.77 6.20
N ARG A 243 19.25 9.74 6.81
CA ARG A 243 20.53 9.83 6.09
C ARG A 243 20.73 8.72 5.05
N TYR A 244 20.36 7.48 5.39
CA TYR A 244 20.62 6.30 4.54
C TYR A 244 19.41 5.86 3.71
N ARG A 245 18.27 6.56 3.79
CA ARG A 245 17.00 6.14 3.18
C ARG A 245 17.07 5.84 1.67
N SER A 246 17.89 6.59 0.93
CA SER A 246 18.09 6.40 -0.53
C SER A 246 18.89 5.13 -0.90
N THR A 247 19.46 4.45 0.09
CA THR A 247 20.24 3.20 -0.05
C THR A 247 19.61 2.12 0.86
N PRO A 248 18.55 1.41 0.43
CA PRO A 248 17.74 0.57 1.32
C PRO A 248 18.50 -0.60 1.96
N LEU A 249 19.49 -1.17 1.25
CA LEU A 249 20.29 -2.28 1.73
C LEU A 249 21.33 -1.79 2.76
N LEU A 250 22.08 -0.74 2.40
CA LEU A 250 23.03 -0.07 3.29
C LEU A 250 22.35 0.38 4.57
N HIS A 251 21.19 1.02 4.46
CA HIS A 251 20.37 1.49 5.58
C HIS A 251 20.06 0.35 6.57
N SER A 252 19.49 -0.75 6.08
CA SER A 252 19.10 -1.86 6.94
C SER A 252 20.32 -2.52 7.60
N LEU A 253 21.41 -2.74 6.85
CA LEU A 253 22.63 -3.33 7.41
C LEU A 253 23.30 -2.43 8.47
N ILE A 254 23.37 -1.11 8.24
CA ILE A 254 23.86 -0.14 9.22
C ILE A 254 23.01 -0.17 10.49
N PHE A 255 21.68 -0.14 10.37
CA PHE A 255 20.80 -0.12 11.53
C PHE A 255 20.95 -1.37 12.40
N HIS A 256 20.95 -2.56 11.79
CA HIS A 256 21.14 -3.78 12.56
C HIS A 256 22.57 -3.92 13.13
N HIS A 257 23.60 -3.39 12.45
CA HIS A 257 24.95 -3.30 13.01
C HIS A 257 25.01 -2.38 14.24
N ILE A 258 24.43 -1.17 14.14
CA ILE A 258 24.31 -0.23 15.26
C ILE A 258 23.58 -0.89 16.43
N GLN A 259 22.53 -1.68 16.17
CA GLN A 259 21.83 -2.42 17.21
C GLN A 259 22.76 -3.37 17.98
N CYS A 260 23.60 -4.16 17.29
CA CYS A 260 24.63 -4.99 17.95
C CYS A 260 25.53 -4.15 18.87
N LEU A 261 26.05 -3.02 18.39
CA LEU A 261 26.94 -2.14 19.17
C LEU A 261 26.26 -1.56 20.41
N ILE A 262 24.96 -1.26 20.35
CA ILE A 262 24.20 -0.73 21.49
C ILE A 262 23.90 -1.84 22.51
N GLU A 263 23.57 -3.04 22.06
CA GLU A 263 23.27 -4.19 22.94
C GLU A 263 24.53 -4.85 23.51
N GLY A 264 25.69 -4.64 22.88
CA GLY A 264 26.97 -5.26 23.27
C GLY A 264 27.21 -6.63 22.61
N ASP A 265 26.41 -6.99 21.61
CA ASP A 265 26.54 -8.24 20.86
C ASP A 265 27.67 -8.14 19.82
N LYS A 266 28.40 -9.24 19.57
CA LYS A 266 29.38 -9.30 18.46
C LYS A 266 28.61 -9.23 17.13
N PRO A 267 28.90 -8.25 16.24
CA PRO A 267 28.26 -8.18 14.93
C PRO A 267 28.46 -9.45 14.08
N PRO A 268 27.53 -9.79 13.18
CA PRO A 268 27.69 -10.92 12.26
C PRO A 268 28.97 -10.85 11.43
N GLN A 269 29.55 -12.01 11.12
CA GLN A 269 30.74 -12.14 10.27
C GLN A 269 30.37 -11.95 8.79
N TYR A 270 30.12 -10.71 8.38
CA TYR A 270 29.53 -10.36 7.09
C TYR A 270 30.19 -11.04 5.89
N LEU A 271 31.52 -10.90 5.74
CA LEU A 271 32.23 -11.47 4.61
C LEU A 271 32.22 -13.01 4.59
N ARG A 272 32.26 -13.65 5.77
CA ARG A 272 32.13 -15.12 5.87
C ARG A 272 30.75 -15.57 5.40
N VAL A 273 29.68 -14.87 5.78
CA VAL A 273 28.32 -15.16 5.31
C VAL A 273 28.22 -14.96 3.79
N PHE A 274 28.78 -13.87 3.25
CA PHE A 274 28.80 -13.62 1.80
C PHE A 274 29.55 -14.71 1.02
N HIS A 275 30.76 -15.08 1.44
CA HIS A 275 31.55 -16.11 0.74
C HIS A 275 31.01 -17.54 0.93
N LEU A 276 30.36 -17.87 2.05
CA LEU A 276 29.70 -19.16 2.21
C LEU A 276 28.46 -19.26 1.32
N ALA A 277 27.70 -18.17 1.16
CA ALA A 277 26.54 -18.15 0.28
C ALA A 277 26.95 -18.22 -1.21
N ASP A 278 27.95 -17.43 -1.62
CA ASP A 278 28.56 -17.46 -2.96
C ASP A 278 29.03 -18.87 -3.37
N ARG A 279 29.55 -19.65 -2.41
CA ARG A 279 29.99 -21.04 -2.62
C ARG A 279 28.88 -22.10 -2.49
N GLY A 280 27.64 -21.70 -2.19
CA GLY A 280 26.53 -22.64 -1.92
C GLY A 280 26.71 -23.47 -0.63
N LEU A 281 27.58 -23.05 0.28
CA LEU A 281 27.95 -23.75 1.52
C LEU A 281 27.18 -23.25 2.75
N LEU A 282 26.34 -22.22 2.59
CA LEU A 282 25.56 -21.64 3.68
C LEU A 282 24.26 -22.45 3.85
N PRO A 283 24.04 -23.15 4.97
CA PRO A 283 22.84 -23.95 5.16
C PRO A 283 21.59 -23.07 5.20
N TYR A 284 20.59 -23.45 4.41
CA TYR A 284 19.32 -22.74 4.31
C TYR A 284 18.62 -22.67 5.67
N SER A 285 18.05 -21.51 6.00
CA SER A 285 17.31 -21.36 7.26
C SER A 285 15.95 -22.05 7.16
N LEU A 286 15.42 -22.55 8.27
CA LEU A 286 14.09 -23.20 8.36
C LEU A 286 12.89 -22.25 8.10
N SER A 287 13.12 -21.02 7.65
CA SER A 287 12.08 -20.08 7.27
C SER A 287 11.50 -20.48 5.91
N PRO A 288 10.17 -20.62 5.76
CA PRO A 288 9.56 -20.85 4.46
C PRO A 288 9.75 -19.60 3.59
N ALA A 289 10.47 -19.76 2.50
CA ALA A 289 10.63 -18.77 1.44
C ALA A 289 10.16 -19.40 0.12
N ALA A 290 9.93 -18.56 -0.90
CA ALA A 290 9.49 -19.02 -2.22
C ALA A 290 10.56 -19.91 -2.88
N GLU A 291 10.14 -20.82 -3.77
CA GLU A 291 11.03 -21.76 -4.49
C GLU A 291 12.15 -21.03 -5.27
N ASP A 292 11.86 -19.79 -5.70
CA ASP A 292 12.75 -18.85 -6.36
C ASP A 292 13.89 -18.31 -5.46
N ILE A 293 13.78 -18.37 -4.13
CA ILE A 293 14.81 -17.91 -3.18
C ILE A 293 15.90 -18.95 -2.95
N GLU A 294 15.62 -20.25 -3.14
CA GLU A 294 16.59 -21.34 -2.90
C GLU A 294 17.81 -21.29 -3.83
N HIS A 295 17.73 -20.50 -4.92
CA HIS A 295 18.73 -20.46 -5.99
C HIS A 295 19.54 -19.15 -6.06
N ASN A 296 19.24 -18.15 -5.23
CA ASN A 296 19.95 -16.86 -5.26
C ASN A 296 20.95 -16.73 -4.08
N PRO A 297 22.28 -16.74 -4.32
CA PRO A 297 23.29 -16.59 -3.28
C PRO A 297 23.12 -15.34 -2.42
N TRP A 298 22.65 -14.22 -2.99
CA TRP A 298 22.43 -13.00 -2.22
C TRP A 298 21.28 -13.16 -1.21
N ASP A 299 20.15 -13.72 -1.63
CA ASP A 299 18.98 -13.82 -0.75
C ASP A 299 19.26 -14.77 0.43
N ILE A 300 19.98 -15.86 0.18
CA ILE A 300 20.43 -16.79 1.24
C ILE A 300 21.35 -16.06 2.24
N ALA A 301 22.30 -15.24 1.76
CA ALA A 301 23.17 -14.43 2.62
C ALA A 301 22.37 -13.41 3.44
N TRP A 302 21.41 -12.73 2.80
CA TRP A 302 20.54 -11.74 3.42
C TRP A 302 19.71 -12.33 4.56
N TYR A 303 18.96 -13.42 4.31
CA TYR A 303 18.17 -14.07 5.35
C TYR A 303 19.04 -14.60 6.50
N LYS A 304 20.26 -15.08 6.21
CA LYS A 304 21.18 -15.50 7.25
C LYS A 304 21.66 -14.33 8.11
N LEU A 305 21.99 -13.18 7.52
CA LEU A 305 22.34 -11.98 8.30
C LEU A 305 21.18 -11.51 9.17
N MET A 306 19.97 -11.40 8.61
CA MET A 306 18.77 -11.02 9.37
C MET A 306 18.50 -11.96 10.57
N ALA A 307 18.83 -13.25 10.45
CA ALA A 307 18.69 -14.23 11.52
C ALA A 307 19.84 -14.22 12.56
N LEU A 308 20.95 -13.52 12.30
CA LEU A 308 22.08 -13.38 13.23
C LEU A 308 22.04 -12.08 14.04
N PHE A 309 21.21 -11.12 13.66
CA PHE A 309 21.08 -9.85 14.36
C PHE A 309 20.18 -9.95 15.61
N PRO A 310 20.46 -9.16 16.67
CA PRO A 310 19.59 -9.10 17.84
C PRO A 310 18.23 -8.49 17.49
N SER A 311 17.21 -8.77 18.30
CA SER A 311 15.83 -8.35 18.04
C SER A 311 15.19 -7.68 19.25
N LYS A 312 14.90 -6.38 19.15
CA LYS A 312 14.06 -5.64 20.11
C LYS A 312 12.57 -5.70 19.77
N ARG A 313 12.15 -6.58 18.87
CA ARG A 313 10.77 -6.65 18.37
C ARG A 313 9.73 -6.76 19.49
N GLY A 314 9.94 -7.61 20.49
CA GLY A 314 9.05 -7.75 21.65
C GLY A 314 8.90 -6.49 22.48
N ARG A 315 10.02 -5.82 22.78
CA ARG A 315 10.03 -4.53 23.49
C ARG A 315 9.22 -3.48 22.72
N VAL A 316 9.41 -3.38 21.42
CA VAL A 316 8.63 -2.45 20.58
C VAL A 316 7.15 -2.85 20.53
N LEU A 317 6.82 -4.13 20.45
CA LEU A 317 5.44 -4.62 20.53
C LEU A 317 4.78 -4.31 21.87
N GLN A 318 5.52 -4.41 22.98
CA GLN A 318 5.06 -4.03 24.33
C GLN A 318 4.77 -2.53 24.41
N LEU A 319 5.71 -1.68 23.99
CA LEU A 319 5.53 -0.22 23.94
C LEU A 319 4.32 0.16 23.07
N THR A 320 4.20 -0.46 21.89
CA THR A 320 3.06 -0.23 20.97
C THR A 320 1.74 -0.73 21.54
N ASN A 321 1.74 -1.81 22.32
CA ASN A 321 0.56 -2.32 23.01
C ASN A 321 0.09 -1.36 24.12
N ASN A 322 1.02 -0.70 24.83
CA ASN A 322 0.68 0.30 25.84
C ASN A 322 -0.04 1.51 25.22
N LEU A 323 0.44 2.03 24.07
CA LEU A 323 -0.25 3.09 23.32
C LEU A 323 -1.69 2.70 22.95
N ASN A 324 -1.90 1.45 22.53
CA ASN A 324 -3.23 0.92 22.23
C ASN A 324 -4.13 0.81 23.47
N ILE A 325 -3.58 0.68 24.67
CA ILE A 325 -4.33 0.67 25.93
C ILE A 325 -4.66 2.11 26.36
N GLU A 326 -3.70 3.02 26.23
CA GLU A 326 -3.82 4.44 26.60
C GLU A 326 -4.81 5.21 25.70
N GLN A 327 -4.98 4.78 24.44
CA GLN A 327 -5.90 5.37 23.46
C GLN A 327 -5.63 6.87 23.15
N GLU A 328 -4.44 7.38 23.48
CA GLU A 328 -4.02 8.74 23.10
C GLU A 328 -3.79 8.84 21.58
N VAL A 329 -4.06 10.02 21.01
CA VAL A 329 -3.64 10.37 19.65
C VAL A 329 -2.23 10.98 19.68
N ILE A 330 -1.20 10.17 19.43
CA ILE A 330 0.16 10.63 19.13
C ILE A 330 0.36 10.77 17.61
N THR A 331 1.29 11.65 17.20
CA THR A 331 1.61 11.96 15.80
C THR A 331 3.12 12.11 15.59
N ASP A 332 3.86 11.38 16.41
CA ASP A 332 5.28 11.48 16.70
C ASP A 332 5.73 10.13 17.28
N ILE A 333 7.04 9.86 17.33
CA ILE A 333 7.55 8.66 18.00
C ILE A 333 7.31 8.84 19.52
N PRO A 334 6.72 7.85 20.23
CA PRO A 334 6.28 7.99 21.64
C PRO A 334 7.40 8.25 22.65
N ILE A 335 8.66 8.21 22.22
CA ILE A 335 9.83 8.61 23.00
C ILE A 335 10.44 9.81 22.28
N SER A 336 10.35 10.98 22.90
CA SER A 336 10.87 12.22 22.30
C SER A 336 12.40 12.22 22.26
N LYS A 337 12.97 13.09 21.43
CA LYS A 337 14.41 13.31 21.33
C LYS A 337 15.03 13.72 22.67
N GLU A 338 14.37 14.60 23.41
CA GLU A 338 14.81 15.05 24.74
C GLU A 338 14.82 13.91 25.75
N ASP A 339 13.89 12.97 25.62
CA ASP A 339 13.78 11.82 26.50
C ASP A 339 14.80 10.72 26.15
N ALA A 340 15.05 10.49 24.86
CA ALA A 340 16.15 9.65 24.38
C ALA A 340 17.52 10.17 24.84
N ALA A 341 17.74 11.49 24.82
CA ALA A 341 18.99 12.10 25.27
C ALA A 341 19.30 11.91 26.78
N LYS A 342 18.31 11.54 27.61
CA LYS A 342 18.48 11.34 29.06
C LYS A 342 18.98 9.95 29.45
N SER A 343 18.88 8.94 28.57
CA SER A 343 19.20 7.55 28.91
C SER A 343 19.50 6.70 27.67
N ARG A 344 20.55 5.87 27.74
CA ARG A 344 20.88 4.85 26.72
C ARG A 344 19.72 3.87 26.47
N GLU A 345 18.91 3.56 27.50
CA GLU A 345 17.71 2.71 27.35
C GLU A 345 16.63 3.41 26.52
N LYS A 346 16.32 4.68 26.83
CA LYS A 346 15.34 5.47 26.06
C LYS A 346 15.81 5.72 24.62
N TRP A 347 17.11 5.95 24.42
CA TRP A 347 17.70 6.05 23.09
C TRP A 347 17.52 4.73 22.32
N LEU A 348 17.81 3.59 22.94
CA LEU A 348 17.64 2.26 22.33
C LEU A 348 16.16 1.95 22.00
N ASP A 349 15.22 2.28 22.88
CA ASP A 349 13.79 2.11 22.60
C ASP A 349 13.34 3.02 21.43
N ARG A 350 13.79 4.29 21.38
CA ARG A 350 13.52 5.20 20.24
C ARG A 350 14.15 4.71 18.94
N PHE A 351 15.36 4.15 19.01
CA PHE A 351 16.04 3.51 17.90
C PHE A 351 15.26 2.29 17.38
N ALA A 352 14.81 1.41 18.27
CA ALA A 352 14.01 0.25 17.91
C ALA A 352 12.65 0.65 17.31
N LEU A 353 11.96 1.64 17.89
CA LEU A 353 10.72 2.20 17.33
C LEU A 353 10.89 2.78 15.92
N THR A 354 12.06 3.35 15.63
CA THR A 354 12.44 3.87 14.32
C THR A 354 12.71 2.72 13.34
N LEU A 355 13.55 1.75 13.73
CA LEU A 355 13.94 0.58 12.93
C LEU A 355 12.75 -0.31 12.55
N TYR A 356 11.89 -0.65 13.52
CA TYR A 356 10.73 -1.52 13.26
C TYR A 356 9.54 -0.77 12.63
N GLY A 357 9.57 0.56 12.56
CA GLY A 357 8.53 1.38 11.91
C GLY A 357 7.18 1.35 12.65
N LEU A 358 6.97 2.28 13.58
CA LEU A 358 5.66 2.46 14.22
C LEU A 358 4.64 3.09 13.26
N HIS A 359 3.51 2.41 13.06
CA HIS A 359 2.35 2.91 12.33
C HIS A 359 1.18 3.28 13.24
N MET A 360 0.42 4.29 12.83
CA MET A 360 -0.92 4.63 13.33
C MET A 360 -1.95 4.39 12.22
N ARG A 361 -3.06 3.73 12.52
CA ARG A 361 -4.15 3.48 11.55
C ARG A 361 -5.51 3.65 12.19
N GLY A 362 -6.49 4.10 11.41
CA GLY A 362 -7.89 4.24 11.81
C GLY A 362 -8.78 3.19 11.16
N HIS A 363 -9.60 2.50 11.97
CA HIS A 363 -10.76 1.76 11.48
C HIS A 363 -11.96 2.70 11.43
N VAL A 364 -12.40 3.05 10.21
CA VAL A 364 -13.46 4.04 9.96
C VAL A 364 -14.85 3.42 10.11
N GLN A 365 -15.72 4.11 10.82
CA GLN A 365 -17.12 3.76 11.05
C GLN A 365 -18.00 4.24 9.89
N ASN A 366 -17.97 3.54 8.74
CA ASN A 366 -18.67 3.94 7.51
C ASN A 366 -20.14 4.32 7.71
N LEU A 367 -20.87 3.60 8.57
CA LEU A 367 -22.28 3.90 8.86
C LEU A 367 -22.47 5.30 9.49
N ASN A 368 -21.54 5.75 10.33
CA ASN A 368 -21.56 7.09 10.91
C ASN A 368 -21.23 8.19 9.87
N LEU A 369 -20.75 7.82 8.67
CA LEU A 369 -20.58 8.70 7.52
C LEU A 369 -21.77 8.64 6.54
N GLY A 370 -22.80 7.82 6.80
CA GLY A 370 -23.88 7.55 5.85
C GLY A 370 -23.48 6.59 4.70
N LEU A 371 -22.34 5.91 4.85
CA LEU A 371 -21.79 4.98 3.88
C LEU A 371 -22.03 3.51 4.30
N HIS A 372 -22.37 2.67 3.34
CA HIS A 372 -22.59 1.24 3.51
C HIS A 372 -21.38 0.44 3.00
N SER A 373 -21.01 -0.60 3.74
CA SER A 373 -19.98 -1.54 3.32
C SER A 373 -20.61 -2.76 2.64
N LEU A 374 -20.11 -3.13 1.46
CA LEU A 374 -20.60 -4.26 0.67
C LEU A 374 -19.46 -5.25 0.41
N VAL A 375 -19.75 -6.54 0.53
CA VAL A 375 -18.84 -7.64 0.18
C VAL A 375 -19.37 -8.43 -1.01
N TYR A 376 -18.51 -8.61 -2.01
CA TYR A 376 -18.68 -9.57 -3.09
C TYR A 376 -17.61 -10.65 -2.98
N ILE A 377 -17.99 -11.92 -3.20
CA ILE A 377 -17.05 -13.01 -3.45
C ILE A 377 -17.47 -13.71 -4.75
N GLY A 378 -16.57 -13.78 -5.73
CA GLY A 378 -16.80 -14.53 -6.97
C GLY A 378 -15.90 -14.11 -8.13
N GLY A 379 -16.23 -14.59 -9.33
CA GLY A 379 -15.40 -14.41 -10.52
C GLY A 379 -15.78 -13.26 -11.46
N ALA A 380 -16.95 -12.63 -11.30
CA ALA A 380 -17.49 -11.67 -12.28
C ALA A 380 -17.02 -10.23 -12.05
N HIS A 381 -16.85 -9.82 -10.79
CA HIS A 381 -16.31 -8.51 -10.46
C HIS A 381 -14.84 -8.68 -10.03
N ARG A 382 -13.94 -8.12 -10.83
CA ARG A 382 -12.48 -8.23 -10.62
C ARG A 382 -11.78 -6.88 -10.63
N TRP A 383 -12.47 -5.80 -10.98
CA TRP A 383 -11.83 -4.54 -11.36
C TRP A 383 -11.84 -3.49 -10.25
N PRO A 384 -10.84 -2.59 -10.25
CA PRO A 384 -10.96 -1.32 -9.54
C PRO A 384 -12.10 -0.48 -10.13
N HIS A 385 -12.85 0.14 -9.23
CA HIS A 385 -13.82 1.20 -9.49
C HIS A 385 -13.84 2.11 -8.25
N GLN A 386 -14.32 3.34 -8.35
CA GLN A 386 -14.18 4.35 -7.29
C GLN A 386 -14.69 3.92 -5.90
N HIS A 387 -15.68 3.02 -5.82
CA HIS A 387 -16.21 2.47 -4.57
C HIS A 387 -15.40 1.32 -3.98
N LEU A 388 -14.43 0.75 -4.71
CA LEU A 388 -13.60 -0.37 -4.25
C LEU A 388 -12.57 0.12 -3.22
N SER A 389 -12.72 -0.32 -1.98
CA SER A 389 -11.76 -0.04 -0.91
C SER A 389 -10.52 -0.92 -1.06
N TRP A 390 -10.72 -2.23 -1.25
CA TRP A 390 -9.66 -3.20 -1.54
C TRP A 390 -10.25 -4.51 -2.11
N ALA A 391 -9.41 -5.29 -2.79
CA ALA A 391 -9.73 -6.62 -3.31
C ALA A 391 -8.62 -7.65 -2.99
N ALA A 392 -8.99 -8.92 -2.93
CA ALA A 392 -8.08 -10.04 -2.71
C ALA A 392 -8.45 -11.22 -3.61
N ARG A 393 -7.44 -11.87 -4.22
CA ARG A 393 -7.62 -13.16 -4.90
C ARG A 393 -7.54 -14.27 -3.86
N LEU A 394 -8.53 -15.16 -3.85
CA LEU A 394 -8.63 -16.28 -2.92
C LEU A 394 -8.30 -17.59 -3.65
N GLY A 395 -7.39 -18.40 -3.12
CA GLY A 395 -6.98 -19.67 -3.73
C GLY A 395 -5.79 -19.56 -4.68
N ASN A 396 -5.53 -20.63 -5.45
CA ASN A 396 -4.33 -20.80 -6.27
C ASN A 396 -4.40 -19.95 -7.57
N PRO A 397 -3.36 -19.16 -7.91
CA PRO A 397 -3.29 -18.42 -9.17
C PRO A 397 -3.53 -19.25 -10.46
N SER A 398 -3.23 -20.55 -10.46
CA SER A 398 -3.43 -21.45 -11.61
C SER A 398 -4.88 -21.88 -11.83
N GLU A 399 -5.77 -21.66 -10.86
CA GLU A 399 -7.18 -22.05 -10.90
C GLU A 399 -8.08 -20.85 -11.24
N LYS A 400 -9.38 -21.10 -11.51
CA LYS A 400 -10.41 -20.06 -11.62
C LYS A 400 -10.78 -19.47 -10.24
N SER A 401 -9.78 -18.93 -9.55
CA SER A 401 -9.85 -18.37 -8.21
C SER A 401 -10.89 -17.23 -8.10
N PRO A 402 -11.78 -17.25 -7.09
CA PRO A 402 -12.69 -16.14 -6.82
C PRO A 402 -11.95 -14.94 -6.22
N TYR A 403 -12.53 -13.75 -6.38
CA TYR A 403 -12.06 -12.52 -5.79
C TYR A 403 -12.99 -12.09 -4.67
N PHE A 404 -12.42 -11.75 -3.51
CA PHE A 404 -13.07 -10.95 -2.49
C PHE A 404 -12.95 -9.48 -2.89
N GLN A 405 -14.06 -8.74 -2.86
CA GLN A 405 -14.07 -7.29 -3.04
C GLN A 405 -14.80 -6.63 -1.87
N PHE A 406 -14.15 -5.66 -1.23
CA PHE A 406 -14.74 -4.80 -0.21
C PHE A 406 -15.02 -3.42 -0.82
N MET A 407 -16.29 -3.03 -0.84
CA MET A 407 -16.75 -1.78 -1.42
C MET A 407 -17.39 -0.89 -0.36
N ILE A 408 -17.23 0.42 -0.50
CA ILE A 408 -17.87 1.43 0.35
C ILE A 408 -18.67 2.35 -0.58
N VAL A 409 -19.99 2.44 -0.35
CA VAL A 409 -20.96 3.10 -1.23
C VAL A 409 -22.00 3.90 -0.43
N PRO A 410 -22.62 4.96 -0.98
CA PRO A 410 -23.77 5.60 -0.35
C PRO A 410 -25.04 4.75 -0.45
N HIS A 411 -26.09 5.19 0.27
CA HIS A 411 -27.36 4.48 0.37
C HIS A 411 -28.09 4.27 -0.98
N SER A 412 -28.06 5.26 -1.88
CA SER A 412 -28.69 5.15 -3.21
C SER A 412 -28.05 4.05 -4.06
N SER A 413 -26.71 4.03 -4.13
CA SER A 413 -25.91 2.98 -4.77
C SER A 413 -26.19 1.60 -4.19
N ARG A 414 -26.30 1.48 -2.86
CA ARG A 414 -26.58 0.21 -2.16
C ARG A 414 -27.85 -0.46 -2.71
N GLU A 415 -28.93 0.30 -2.79
CA GLU A 415 -30.22 -0.20 -3.27
C GLU A 415 -30.15 -0.69 -4.72
N GLN A 416 -29.47 0.07 -5.58
CA GLN A 416 -29.27 -0.32 -6.98
C GLN A 416 -28.43 -1.60 -7.11
N ILE A 417 -27.33 -1.73 -6.36
CA ILE A 417 -26.48 -2.93 -6.35
C ILE A 417 -27.26 -4.16 -5.88
N ARG A 418 -27.96 -4.07 -4.73
CA ARG A 418 -28.71 -5.20 -4.15
C ARG A 418 -29.78 -5.73 -5.11
N ARG A 419 -30.47 -4.86 -5.85
CA ARG A 419 -31.48 -5.26 -6.86
C ARG A 419 -30.90 -6.04 -8.04
N ILE A 420 -29.65 -5.77 -8.42
CA ILE A 420 -29.04 -6.32 -9.64
C ILE A 420 -28.13 -7.53 -9.32
N ARG A 421 -27.55 -7.60 -8.11
CA ARG A 421 -26.72 -8.71 -7.64
C ARG A 421 -27.09 -9.16 -6.22
N PRO A 422 -28.05 -10.10 -6.08
CA PRO A 422 -28.41 -10.69 -4.78
C PRO A 422 -27.26 -11.38 -4.03
N CYS A 423 -26.21 -11.80 -4.73
CA CYS A 423 -25.03 -12.44 -4.12
C CYS A 423 -24.12 -11.46 -3.34
N ILE A 424 -24.39 -10.14 -3.38
CA ILE A 424 -23.64 -9.15 -2.63
C ILE A 424 -24.21 -9.02 -1.22
N ASN A 425 -23.34 -9.15 -0.23
CA ASN A 425 -23.70 -9.10 1.17
C ASN A 425 -23.40 -7.69 1.68
N GLU A 426 -24.44 -6.96 2.10
CA GLU A 426 -24.28 -5.75 2.90
C GLU A 426 -23.74 -6.13 4.28
N ILE A 427 -22.76 -5.36 4.78
CA ILE A 427 -22.11 -5.57 6.07
C ILE A 427 -22.67 -4.57 7.08
N ASN A 428 -23.41 -5.06 8.07
CA ASN A 428 -23.93 -4.23 9.16
C ASN A 428 -22.90 -3.96 10.26
N TRP A 429 -21.87 -4.80 10.36
CA TRP A 429 -20.88 -4.71 11.42
C TRP A 429 -19.53 -5.23 10.94
N SER A 430 -18.47 -4.48 11.19
CA SER A 430 -17.09 -4.91 10.92
C SER A 430 -16.11 -4.34 11.92
N ALA A 431 -15.22 -5.18 12.44
CA ALA A 431 -14.18 -4.76 13.37
C ALA A 431 -12.81 -5.28 12.92
N ASN A 432 -11.78 -4.47 13.17
CA ASN A 432 -10.38 -4.88 13.08
C ASN A 432 -9.78 -4.96 14.49
N ASN A 433 -8.98 -5.98 14.76
CA ASN A 433 -8.16 -6.05 15.96
C ASN A 433 -6.76 -6.59 15.67
N ILE A 434 -5.79 -6.08 16.44
CA ILE A 434 -4.37 -6.38 16.35
C ILE A 434 -3.89 -6.75 17.76
N ASN A 435 -3.61 -8.03 18.00
CA ASN A 435 -3.23 -8.56 19.31
C ASN A 435 -1.70 -8.70 19.41
N LEU A 436 -1.02 -7.60 19.68
CA LEU A 436 0.45 -7.53 19.76
C LEU A 436 1.02 -8.43 20.88
N ASN A 437 0.23 -8.62 21.94
CA ASN A 437 0.52 -9.49 23.09
C ASN A 437 0.53 -11.00 22.77
N LEU A 438 0.27 -11.41 21.53
CA LEU A 438 0.41 -12.80 21.07
C LEU A 438 1.80 -13.10 20.51
N TYR A 439 2.70 -12.12 20.41
CA TYR A 439 4.10 -12.38 20.05
C TYR A 439 4.88 -12.90 21.25
N SER A 440 5.69 -13.94 21.04
CA SER A 440 6.46 -14.62 22.08
C SER A 440 7.94 -14.52 21.78
N ASP A 441 8.65 -13.64 22.49
CA ASP A 441 10.08 -13.38 22.29
C ASP A 441 10.94 -14.64 22.44
N ARG A 442 10.56 -15.53 23.35
CA ARG A 442 11.27 -16.79 23.62
C ARG A 442 11.39 -17.69 22.38
N ILE A 443 10.38 -17.67 21.51
CA ILE A 443 10.31 -18.48 20.29
C ILE A 443 10.23 -17.62 19.02
N GLN A 444 10.47 -16.30 19.17
CA GLN A 444 10.43 -15.25 18.14
C GLN A 444 9.24 -15.32 17.16
N SER A 445 8.09 -15.84 17.61
CA SER A 445 6.94 -16.13 16.75
C SER A 445 5.61 -15.82 17.43
N TRP A 446 4.54 -15.82 16.63
CA TRP A 446 3.19 -15.50 17.08
C TRP A 446 2.47 -16.76 17.58
N GLU A 447 1.98 -16.73 18.81
CA GLU A 447 1.23 -17.80 19.44
C GLU A 447 -0.28 -17.67 19.13
N VAL A 448 -0.92 -18.75 18.68
CA VAL A 448 -2.36 -18.78 18.34
C VAL A 448 -3.06 -19.89 19.11
N LYS A 449 -4.15 -19.55 19.80
CA LYS A 449 -4.92 -20.50 20.62
C LYS A 449 -5.98 -21.22 19.78
N ILE A 450 -5.52 -22.10 18.89
CA ILE A 450 -6.37 -22.89 17.97
C ILE A 450 -7.51 -23.60 18.72
N SER A 451 -7.24 -24.17 19.90
CA SER A 451 -8.26 -24.83 20.73
C SER A 451 -9.43 -23.91 21.12
N GLY A 452 -9.15 -22.64 21.45
CA GLY A 452 -10.18 -21.63 21.74
C GLY A 452 -11.00 -21.28 20.51
N ILE A 453 -10.36 -21.19 19.34
CA ILE A 453 -11.05 -20.98 18.05
C ILE A 453 -11.97 -22.18 17.73
N MET A 454 -11.49 -23.41 17.88
CA MET A 454 -12.30 -24.62 17.65
C MET A 454 -13.49 -24.71 18.62
N GLN A 455 -13.26 -24.46 19.92
CA GLN A 455 -14.31 -24.47 20.94
C GLN A 455 -15.37 -23.38 20.72
N SER A 456 -15.01 -22.27 20.07
CA SER A 456 -15.98 -21.20 19.79
C SER A 456 -17.15 -21.63 18.90
N LEU A 457 -16.96 -22.65 18.05
CA LEU A 457 -18.00 -23.21 17.15
C LEU A 457 -19.13 -23.93 17.90
N SER A 458 -18.88 -24.44 19.12
CA SER A 458 -19.91 -25.02 20.00
C SER A 458 -20.50 -24.01 20.98
N SER A 459 -20.00 -22.78 20.99
CA SER A 459 -20.39 -21.72 21.92
C SER A 459 -21.30 -20.70 21.24
N ASN A 460 -22.30 -20.20 21.98
CA ASN A 460 -23.20 -19.14 21.52
C ASN A 460 -22.85 -17.81 22.17
N ARG A 461 -22.84 -16.72 21.38
CA ARG A 461 -22.56 -15.35 21.86
C ARG A 461 -23.55 -14.34 21.29
N SER A 462 -23.95 -13.36 22.10
CA SER A 462 -24.87 -12.31 21.67
C SER A 462 -24.14 -11.14 21.00
N PHE A 463 -24.80 -10.51 20.02
CA PHE A 463 -24.23 -9.40 19.27
C PHE A 463 -23.85 -8.20 20.16
N ARG A 464 -24.68 -7.93 21.18
CA ARG A 464 -24.43 -6.88 22.18
C ARG A 464 -23.13 -7.08 22.98
N GLN A 465 -22.68 -8.32 23.18
CA GLN A 465 -21.37 -8.58 23.81
C GLN A 465 -20.23 -8.18 22.87
N LEU A 466 -20.35 -8.51 21.57
CA LEU A 466 -19.38 -8.18 20.53
C LEU A 466 -19.25 -6.66 20.32
N GLU A 467 -20.37 -5.94 20.22
CA GLU A 467 -20.40 -4.47 20.12
C GLU A 467 -19.73 -3.81 21.33
N LYS A 468 -20.02 -4.29 22.55
CA LYS A 468 -19.43 -3.76 23.79
C LYS A 468 -17.93 -4.00 23.87
N GLU A 469 -17.45 -5.17 23.47
CA GLU A 469 -16.02 -5.56 23.57
C GLU A 469 -15.16 -4.84 22.53
N TYR A 470 -15.65 -4.65 21.31
CA TYR A 470 -14.88 -4.01 20.23
C TYR A 470 -15.18 -2.50 20.07
N GLY A 471 -16.11 -1.95 20.86
CA GLY A 471 -16.29 -0.50 21.06
C GLY A 471 -17.10 0.19 19.96
N MET A 472 -17.90 -0.54 19.20
CA MET A 472 -18.66 0.00 18.07
C MET A 472 -20.11 0.26 18.46
N LYS A 473 -20.42 1.52 18.78
CA LYS A 473 -21.80 1.99 18.89
C LYS A 473 -22.37 2.15 17.48
N SER A 474 -23.34 1.31 17.13
CA SER A 474 -23.82 1.12 15.76
C SER A 474 -24.74 2.22 15.23
N ARG A 475 -25.09 3.25 16.01
CA ARG A 475 -25.96 4.38 15.62
C ARG A 475 -25.57 5.67 16.35
N GLY A 476 -24.94 6.59 15.63
CA GLY A 476 -24.93 8.03 15.93
C GLY A 476 -25.58 8.81 14.79
N ASP A 477 -25.65 10.13 14.90
CA ASP A 477 -26.06 10.98 13.77
C ASP A 477 -25.02 10.89 12.63
N VAL A 478 -25.50 10.96 11.38
CA VAL A 478 -24.63 10.91 10.20
C VAL A 478 -23.77 12.18 10.16
N TYR A 479 -22.45 11.98 10.15
CA TYR A 479 -21.45 13.02 10.01
C TYR A 479 -20.95 13.09 8.57
N ILE A 480 -21.11 14.24 7.92
CA ILE A 480 -20.52 14.52 6.62
C ILE A 480 -19.19 15.26 6.87
N PRO A 481 -18.04 14.67 6.51
CA PRO A 481 -16.74 15.29 6.73
C PRO A 481 -16.47 16.39 5.71
N ASP A 482 -15.67 17.39 6.09
CA ASP A 482 -15.12 18.33 5.10
C ASP A 482 -14.05 17.65 4.21
N LYS A 483 -13.58 18.33 3.16
CA LYS A 483 -12.57 17.77 2.25
C LYS A 483 -11.23 17.41 2.93
N ASN A 484 -10.79 18.19 3.91
CA ASN A 484 -9.58 17.90 4.70
C ASN A 484 -9.79 16.68 5.59
N GLU A 485 -10.96 16.58 6.21
CA GLU A 485 -11.36 15.43 7.03
C GLU A 485 -11.49 14.15 6.20
N ALA A 486 -12.11 14.20 5.01
CA ALA A 486 -12.19 13.08 4.08
C ALA A 486 -10.81 12.61 3.60
N LYS A 487 -9.90 13.56 3.32
CA LYS A 487 -8.49 13.26 3.03
C LYS A 487 -7.81 12.56 4.21
N ILE A 488 -7.99 13.06 5.44
CA ILE A 488 -7.44 12.43 6.64
C ILE A 488 -8.05 11.05 6.90
N LEU A 489 -9.36 10.84 6.72
CA LEU A 489 -10.01 9.53 6.84
C LEU A 489 -9.42 8.51 5.85
N SER A 490 -9.06 8.96 4.65
CA SER A 490 -8.42 8.13 3.63
C SER A 490 -7.01 7.71 4.05
N PHE A 491 -6.17 8.67 4.42
CA PHE A 491 -4.83 8.38 4.95
C PHE A 491 -4.85 7.57 6.26
N MET A 492 -5.82 7.80 7.16
CA MET A 492 -6.00 6.99 8.38
C MET A 492 -6.37 5.54 8.05
N THR A 493 -7.15 5.29 6.99
CA THR A 493 -7.53 3.93 6.58
C THR A 493 -6.35 3.16 5.99
N TRP A 494 -5.43 3.87 5.33
CA TRP A 494 -4.16 3.32 4.84
C TRP A 494 -3.15 3.12 5.98
N GLY A 495 -2.78 4.21 6.65
CA GLY A 495 -1.89 4.27 7.81
C GLY A 495 -0.87 5.41 7.72
N PHE A 496 -0.54 6.00 8.87
CA PHE A 496 0.57 6.96 9.03
C PHE A 496 1.79 6.28 9.65
N PHE A 497 2.98 6.56 9.13
CA PHE A 497 4.27 6.22 9.71
C PHE A 497 4.70 7.32 10.70
N MET A 498 5.01 6.98 11.96
CA MET A 498 5.28 8.00 12.99
C MET A 498 6.60 8.74 12.75
N ASN A 499 7.63 8.05 12.26
CA ASN A 499 8.89 8.65 11.82
C ASN A 499 8.68 9.66 10.68
N SER A 500 7.89 9.33 9.67
CA SER A 500 7.54 10.25 8.57
C SER A 500 6.65 11.42 9.00
N LEU A 501 5.78 11.25 10.00
CA LEU A 501 5.03 12.37 10.59
C LEU A 501 5.96 13.33 11.33
N GLU A 502 6.86 12.80 12.16
CA GLU A 502 7.82 13.60 12.93
C GLU A 502 8.82 14.35 12.03
N LEU A 503 9.17 13.78 10.87
CA LEU A 503 9.95 14.44 9.81
C LEU A 503 9.15 15.44 8.95
N GLY A 504 7.83 15.55 9.13
CA GLY A 504 6.98 16.45 8.36
C GLY A 504 6.68 16.02 6.91
N GLU A 505 7.01 14.79 6.52
CA GLU A 505 6.90 14.30 5.13
C GLU A 505 5.47 14.36 4.60
N TYR A 506 4.48 14.17 5.49
CA TYR A 506 3.08 14.26 5.13
C TYR A 506 2.56 15.70 4.96
N GLU A 507 3.27 16.74 5.42
CA GLU A 507 2.73 18.11 5.42
C GLU A 507 2.49 18.62 3.98
N THR A 508 3.43 18.35 3.08
CA THR A 508 3.32 18.64 1.63
C THR A 508 2.15 17.90 0.99
N HIS A 509 1.98 16.60 1.30
CA HIS A 509 0.95 15.77 0.69
C HIS A 509 -0.44 16.07 1.24
N LEU A 510 -0.57 16.38 2.53
CA LEU A 510 -1.83 16.73 3.16
C LEU A 510 -2.23 18.19 2.92
N GLY A 511 -1.27 19.11 2.77
CA GLY A 511 -1.49 20.55 2.70
C GLY A 511 -1.76 21.18 4.07
N MET A 512 -1.25 20.56 5.14
CA MET A 512 -1.45 21.01 6.52
C MET A 512 -0.37 20.50 7.47
N ASN A 513 -0.15 21.21 8.57
CA ASN A 513 0.84 20.82 9.56
C ASN A 513 0.37 19.72 10.53
N VAL A 514 1.33 19.06 11.19
CA VAL A 514 1.09 17.96 12.14
C VAL A 514 0.15 18.36 13.29
N LYS A 515 0.20 19.61 13.77
CA LYS A 515 -0.69 20.10 14.85
C LYS A 515 -2.16 20.10 14.41
N ARG A 516 -2.46 20.57 13.17
CA ARG A 516 -3.81 20.55 12.60
C ARG A 516 -4.27 19.12 12.33
N LEU A 517 -3.38 18.24 11.86
CA LEU A 517 -3.64 16.81 11.68
C LEU A 517 -4.04 16.14 13.00
N LYS A 518 -3.25 16.29 14.07
CA LYS A 518 -3.55 15.75 15.42
C LYS A 518 -4.91 16.22 15.94
N ALA A 519 -5.25 17.50 15.74
CA ALA A 519 -6.54 18.06 16.14
C ALA A 519 -7.73 17.43 15.38
N ILE A 520 -7.62 17.25 14.06
CA ILE A 520 -8.68 16.63 13.25
C ILE A 520 -8.83 15.14 13.58
N ILE A 521 -7.72 14.38 13.70
CA ILE A 521 -7.75 12.96 14.09
C ILE A 521 -8.43 12.80 15.46
N LYS A 522 -8.11 13.68 16.42
CA LYS A 522 -8.78 13.71 17.73
C LYS A 522 -10.28 13.99 17.62
N ASN A 523 -10.69 15.00 16.84
CA ASN A 523 -12.12 15.31 16.60
C ASN A 523 -12.87 14.10 16.01
N LEU A 524 -12.31 13.46 14.98
CA LEU A 524 -12.90 12.27 14.34
C LEU A 524 -12.98 11.07 15.30
N ARG A 525 -11.98 10.89 16.17
CA ARG A 525 -11.99 9.86 17.24
C ARG A 525 -13.07 10.15 18.28
N ASP A 526 -13.13 11.37 18.78
CA ASP A 526 -14.04 11.79 19.86
C ASP A 526 -15.51 11.72 19.39
N ARG A 527 -15.76 11.91 18.08
CA ARG A 527 -17.06 11.67 17.40
C ARG A 527 -17.38 10.19 17.13
N ASN A 528 -16.47 9.26 17.44
CA ASN A 528 -16.57 7.83 17.06
C ASN A 528 -16.67 7.60 15.54
N ILE A 529 -16.03 8.43 14.72
CA ILE A 529 -15.88 8.20 13.27
C ILE A 529 -14.71 7.25 13.01
N ILE A 530 -13.64 7.33 13.81
CA ILE A 530 -12.47 6.44 13.69
C ILE A 530 -12.11 5.80 15.04
N LYS A 531 -11.74 4.52 14.99
CA LYS A 531 -11.04 3.84 16.09
C LYS A 531 -9.56 3.71 15.73
N ILE A 532 -8.68 4.27 16.54
CA ILE A 532 -7.24 4.31 16.26
C ILE A 532 -6.55 3.07 16.84
N GLN A 533 -5.62 2.52 16.08
CA GLN A 533 -4.75 1.40 16.46
C GLN A 533 -3.32 1.67 16.00
N TYR A 534 -2.37 1.37 16.87
CA TYR A 534 -0.94 1.44 16.62
C TYR A 534 -0.37 0.03 16.38
N TYR A 535 0.54 -0.14 15.43
CA TYR A 535 1.19 -1.42 15.16
C TYR A 535 2.55 -1.24 14.46
N ILE A 536 3.35 -2.31 14.43
CA ILE A 536 4.53 -2.44 13.57
C ILE A 536 4.29 -3.52 12.50
N PRO A 537 4.98 -3.51 11.34
CA PRO A 537 4.84 -4.54 10.31
C PRO A 537 4.94 -5.95 10.87
N MET A 538 3.88 -6.73 10.68
CA MET A 538 3.78 -8.11 11.16
C MET A 538 4.42 -9.07 10.16
N SER A 539 5.68 -9.44 10.42
CA SER A 539 6.42 -10.49 9.72
C SER A 539 6.00 -11.90 10.19
N GLY A 540 6.29 -12.91 9.36
CA GLY A 540 6.03 -14.32 9.68
C GLY A 540 4.55 -14.74 9.66
N LEU A 541 3.67 -13.96 9.03
CA LEU A 541 2.22 -14.22 8.97
C LEU A 541 1.67 -14.30 7.54
N THR A 542 0.98 -15.39 7.26
CA THR A 542 0.19 -15.64 6.03
C THR A 542 -1.25 -15.20 6.22
N SER A 543 -1.84 -14.61 5.17
CA SER A 543 -3.22 -14.12 5.17
C SER A 543 -4.20 -15.18 4.64
N ILE A 544 -5.29 -15.41 5.38
CA ILE A 544 -6.43 -16.24 4.97
C ILE A 544 -7.74 -15.45 4.99
N CYS A 545 -8.69 -15.89 4.16
CA CYS A 545 -10.09 -15.48 4.19
C CYS A 545 -10.95 -16.70 4.56
N ILE A 546 -11.82 -16.53 5.56
CA ILE A 546 -12.79 -17.51 5.99
C ILE A 546 -14.18 -16.94 5.72
N GLN A 547 -14.95 -17.61 4.87
CA GLN A 547 -16.38 -17.37 4.73
C GLN A 547 -17.11 -18.37 5.62
N VAL A 548 -17.99 -17.85 6.49
CA VAL A 548 -18.80 -18.66 7.41
C VAL A 548 -20.29 -18.38 7.17
N LYS A 549 -21.13 -19.41 7.15
CA LYS A 549 -22.59 -19.29 7.10
C LYS A 549 -23.24 -20.24 8.10
N GLY A 550 -24.27 -19.76 8.80
CA GLY A 550 -24.93 -20.53 9.86
C GLY A 550 -25.65 -19.63 10.87
N PRO A 551 -25.93 -20.13 12.08
CA PRO A 551 -26.59 -19.36 13.13
C PRO A 551 -25.74 -18.17 13.59
N LEU A 552 -26.37 -17.00 13.76
CA LEU A 552 -25.71 -15.73 14.06
C LEU A 552 -24.86 -15.81 15.33
N GLU A 553 -25.39 -16.42 16.40
CA GLU A 553 -24.73 -16.55 17.69
C GLU A 553 -23.44 -17.38 17.64
N LYS A 554 -23.36 -18.34 16.71
CA LYS A 554 -22.13 -19.11 16.44
C LYS A 554 -21.16 -18.32 15.56
N ILE A 555 -21.64 -17.59 14.54
CA ILE A 555 -20.82 -16.66 13.74
C ILE A 555 -20.17 -15.61 14.64
N ILE A 556 -20.91 -15.02 15.58
CA ILE A 556 -20.41 -14.04 16.56
C ILE A 556 -19.36 -14.68 17.48
N SER A 557 -19.62 -15.89 17.98
CA SER A 557 -18.68 -16.62 18.84
C SER A 557 -17.34 -16.87 18.13
N LEU A 558 -17.39 -17.36 16.88
CA LEU A 558 -16.22 -17.56 16.04
C LEU A 558 -15.48 -16.26 15.73
N SER A 559 -16.23 -15.24 15.30
CA SER A 559 -15.71 -13.90 15.00
C SER A 559 -14.95 -13.31 16.19
N ARG A 560 -15.50 -13.43 17.39
CA ARG A 560 -14.88 -13.00 18.64
C ARG A 560 -13.61 -13.77 18.94
N ALA A 561 -13.61 -15.09 18.77
CA ALA A 561 -12.42 -15.92 18.98
C ALA A 561 -11.28 -15.51 18.03
N PHE A 562 -11.57 -15.30 16.73
CA PHE A 562 -10.57 -14.78 15.79
C PHE A 562 -10.07 -13.38 16.16
N LEU A 563 -10.96 -12.45 16.51
CA LEU A 563 -10.56 -11.09 16.92
C LEU A 563 -9.73 -11.05 18.20
N LYS A 564 -9.81 -12.07 19.07
CA LYS A 564 -9.08 -12.14 20.34
C LYS A 564 -7.80 -12.97 20.25
N ASP A 565 -7.87 -14.13 19.63
CA ASP A 565 -6.86 -15.20 19.77
C ASP A 565 -5.95 -15.33 18.54
N THR A 566 -5.96 -14.34 17.62
CA THR A 566 -5.08 -14.27 16.43
C THR A 566 -4.34 -12.93 16.31
N PRO A 567 -3.14 -12.86 15.69
CA PRO A 567 -2.31 -11.66 15.66
C PRO A 567 -2.97 -10.44 15.03
N SER A 568 -3.60 -10.60 13.86
CA SER A 568 -4.38 -9.55 13.22
C SER A 568 -5.57 -10.16 12.50
N THR A 569 -6.75 -9.61 12.75
CA THR A 569 -8.01 -10.05 12.14
C THR A 569 -8.91 -8.87 11.82
N THR A 570 -9.54 -8.91 10.64
CA THR A 570 -10.74 -8.13 10.30
C THR A 570 -11.94 -9.07 10.19
N VAL A 571 -13.03 -8.77 10.89
CA VAL A 571 -14.32 -9.45 10.75
C VAL A 571 -15.32 -8.54 10.07
N MET A 572 -16.19 -9.12 9.25
CA MET A 572 -17.40 -8.49 8.69
C MET A 572 -18.60 -9.44 8.85
N ILE A 573 -19.71 -8.96 9.38
CA ILE A 573 -20.96 -9.73 9.56
C ILE A 573 -22.05 -9.10 8.68
N SER A 574 -22.75 -9.94 7.91
CA SER A 574 -23.76 -9.47 6.95
C SER A 574 -25.04 -8.97 7.62
N SER A 575 -25.78 -8.12 6.91
CA SER A 575 -27.00 -7.47 7.42
C SER A 575 -28.14 -8.45 7.69
N GLU A 576 -28.19 -9.55 6.95
CA GLU A 576 -29.11 -10.67 7.17
C GLU A 576 -28.63 -11.64 8.26
N ALA A 577 -27.49 -11.35 8.92
CA ALA A 577 -26.95 -12.08 10.06
C ALA A 577 -26.60 -13.57 9.83
N LYS A 578 -26.68 -14.05 8.59
CA LYS A 578 -26.42 -15.46 8.20
C LYS A 578 -25.05 -15.72 7.58
N THR A 579 -24.29 -14.67 7.26
CA THR A 579 -22.94 -14.77 6.68
C THR A 579 -21.95 -13.94 7.47
N GLY A 580 -20.79 -14.51 7.77
CA GLY A 580 -19.61 -13.79 8.27
C GLY A 580 -18.42 -13.97 7.33
N TYR A 581 -17.54 -12.99 7.34
CA TYR A 581 -16.24 -13.01 6.68
C TYR A 581 -15.16 -12.67 7.71
N ILE A 582 -14.14 -13.51 7.80
CA ILE A 582 -13.02 -13.32 8.72
C ILE A 582 -11.74 -13.35 7.90
N ILE A 583 -10.99 -12.26 7.93
CA ILE A 583 -9.70 -12.14 7.25
C ILE A 583 -8.64 -12.09 8.35
N SER A 584 -7.78 -13.09 8.41
CA SER A 584 -6.84 -13.27 9.50
C SER A 584 -5.41 -13.46 8.99
N ARG A 585 -4.44 -12.90 9.70
CA ARG A 585 -3.00 -13.09 9.46
C ARG A 585 -2.44 -14.01 10.55
N LEU A 586 -1.90 -15.16 10.15
CA LEU A 586 -1.58 -16.29 11.02
C LEU A 586 -0.22 -16.93 10.66
N PRO A 587 0.48 -17.58 11.60
CA PRO A 587 1.64 -18.41 11.27
C PRO A 587 1.28 -19.53 10.28
N GLU A 588 2.18 -19.89 9.37
CA GLU A 588 1.92 -20.88 8.32
C GLU A 588 1.42 -22.24 8.85
N LYS A 589 2.02 -22.74 9.95
CA LYS A 589 1.59 -23.98 10.61
C LYS A 589 0.15 -23.91 11.11
N VAL A 590 -0.26 -22.74 11.62
CA VAL A 590 -1.62 -22.47 12.12
C VAL A 590 -2.61 -22.35 10.96
N VAL A 591 -2.19 -21.80 9.82
CA VAL A 591 -3.00 -21.76 8.59
C VAL A 591 -3.35 -23.17 8.12
N TYR A 592 -2.38 -24.10 8.13
CA TYR A 592 -2.63 -25.50 7.79
C TYR A 592 -3.65 -26.16 8.74
N ASP A 593 -3.47 -26.00 10.05
CA ASP A 593 -4.40 -26.53 11.07
C ASP A 593 -5.82 -25.97 10.93
N ILE A 594 -5.96 -24.65 10.74
CA ILE A 594 -7.28 -24.02 10.57
C ILE A 594 -7.93 -24.46 9.27
N SER A 595 -7.19 -24.49 8.14
CA SER A 595 -7.75 -24.84 6.84
C SER A 595 -8.19 -26.30 6.74
N SER A 596 -7.48 -27.20 7.43
CA SER A 596 -7.80 -28.65 7.43
C SER A 596 -8.83 -29.05 8.48
N LYS A 597 -8.77 -28.50 9.70
CA LYS A 597 -9.59 -28.98 10.83
C LYS A 597 -10.84 -28.13 11.08
N LEU A 598 -10.78 -26.81 10.91
CA LEU A 598 -11.87 -25.92 11.29
C LEU A 598 -13.17 -26.16 10.49
N PRO A 599 -13.12 -26.41 9.16
CA PRO A 599 -14.33 -26.76 8.40
C PRO A 599 -15.00 -28.04 8.89
N LEU A 600 -14.23 -29.07 9.25
CA LEU A 600 -14.75 -30.35 9.75
C LEU A 600 -15.46 -30.19 11.10
N VAL A 601 -14.92 -29.35 11.99
CA VAL A 601 -15.57 -29.03 13.28
C VAL A 601 -16.80 -28.16 13.07
N ALA A 602 -16.79 -27.26 12.08
CA ALA A 602 -17.90 -26.37 11.75
C ALA A 602 -19.11 -27.13 11.16
N ASP A 603 -18.86 -28.11 10.27
CA ASP A 603 -19.91 -28.92 9.65
C ASP A 603 -20.70 -29.72 10.69
N ASN A 604 -19.99 -30.36 11.64
CA ASN A 604 -20.55 -31.02 12.83
C ASN A 604 -21.39 -30.08 13.74
N GLN A 605 -21.32 -28.76 13.52
CA GLN A 605 -22.06 -27.74 14.27
C GLN A 605 -23.16 -27.04 13.43
N GLY A 606 -23.43 -27.52 12.21
CA GLY A 606 -24.40 -26.92 11.29
C GLY A 606 -23.93 -25.60 10.69
N ILE A 607 -22.61 -25.41 10.56
CA ILE A 607 -21.98 -24.20 10.05
C ILE A 607 -21.25 -24.54 8.74
N GLN A 608 -21.70 -23.97 7.63
CA GLN A 608 -20.95 -24.06 6.37
C GLN A 608 -19.74 -23.11 6.45
N MET A 609 -18.54 -23.64 6.26
CA MET A 609 -17.30 -22.86 6.27
C MET A 609 -16.45 -23.14 5.03
N ASN A 610 -15.91 -22.07 4.44
CA ASN A 610 -14.90 -22.13 3.38
C ASN A 610 -13.68 -21.33 3.83
N VAL A 611 -12.48 -21.94 3.80
CA VAL A 611 -11.21 -21.32 4.20
C VAL A 611 -10.30 -21.27 2.98
N GLN A 612 -9.85 -20.09 2.59
CA GLN A 612 -9.01 -19.88 1.41
C GLN A 612 -7.82 -18.97 1.73
N ARG A 613 -6.62 -19.34 1.25
CA ARG A 613 -5.43 -18.48 1.31
C ARG A 613 -5.62 -17.27 0.40
N ILE A 614 -5.16 -16.10 0.83
CA ILE A 614 -5.10 -14.91 -0.01
C ILE A 614 -3.79 -14.96 -0.82
N SER A 615 -3.89 -15.03 -2.16
CA SER A 615 -2.73 -15.17 -3.08
C SER A 615 -2.39 -13.89 -3.86
N ALA A 616 -3.23 -12.86 -3.76
CA ALA A 616 -2.92 -11.50 -4.18
C ALA A 616 -3.83 -10.52 -3.43
N TYR A 617 -3.35 -9.30 -3.20
CA TYR A 617 -4.08 -8.25 -2.49
C TYR A 617 -3.80 -6.90 -3.17
N ALA A 618 -4.85 -6.10 -3.39
CA ALA A 618 -4.75 -4.74 -3.91
C ALA A 618 -5.67 -3.84 -3.09
N ALA A 619 -5.11 -2.77 -2.51
CA ALA A 619 -5.87 -1.78 -1.76
C ALA A 619 -5.83 -0.42 -2.45
N TYR A 620 -6.90 0.35 -2.25
CA TYR A 620 -7.14 1.67 -2.80
C TYR A 620 -7.72 2.56 -1.69
N THR A 621 -7.13 2.54 -0.49
CA THR A 621 -7.64 3.23 0.70
C THR A 621 -7.07 4.63 0.89
N HIS A 622 -5.86 4.91 0.41
CA HIS A 622 -5.13 6.16 0.65
C HIS A 622 -5.90 7.44 0.21
N ASN A 623 -6.81 7.34 -0.77
CA ASN A 623 -7.68 8.44 -1.23
C ASN A 623 -9.19 8.11 -1.22
N LEU A 624 -9.62 7.06 -0.50
CA LEU A 624 -10.97 6.49 -0.63
C LEU A 624 -12.12 7.46 -0.34
N TYR A 625 -12.07 8.24 0.74
CA TYR A 625 -13.15 9.18 1.07
C TYR A 625 -12.97 10.51 0.33
N ASP A 626 -11.73 10.95 0.10
CA ASP A 626 -11.43 12.17 -0.70
C ASP A 626 -11.92 12.04 -2.14
N ARG A 627 -11.82 10.85 -2.76
CA ARG A 627 -12.35 10.62 -4.11
C ARG A 627 -13.85 10.37 -4.19
N LEU A 628 -14.49 10.00 -3.07
CA LEU A 628 -15.94 9.75 -3.00
C LEU A 628 -16.72 10.98 -2.55
N LEU A 629 -16.09 11.94 -1.87
CA LEU A 629 -16.73 13.19 -1.48
C LEU A 629 -16.81 14.15 -2.68
N LEU A 630 -18.03 14.49 -3.09
CA LEU A 630 -18.30 15.44 -4.16
C LEU A 630 -18.14 16.90 -3.67
N PRO A 631 -17.91 17.87 -4.58
CA PRO A 631 -17.72 19.28 -4.22
C PRO A 631 -18.91 19.95 -3.52
N ASP A 632 -20.11 19.36 -3.61
CA ASP A 632 -21.33 19.80 -2.93
C ASP A 632 -21.50 19.19 -1.52
N GLY A 633 -20.54 18.37 -1.07
CA GLY A 633 -20.59 17.68 0.23
C GLY A 633 -21.38 16.37 0.21
N THR A 634 -21.88 15.92 -0.94
CA THR A 634 -22.53 14.62 -1.07
C THR A 634 -21.54 13.50 -1.37
N TRP A 635 -21.96 12.25 -1.19
CA TRP A 635 -21.17 11.08 -1.59
C TRP A 635 -21.50 10.68 -3.03
N ASP A 636 -20.48 10.50 -3.85
CA ASP A 636 -20.61 9.98 -5.22
C ASP A 636 -21.35 8.64 -5.20
N ASP A 637 -22.42 8.52 -5.98
CA ASP A 637 -23.25 7.32 -6.07
C ASP A 637 -23.17 6.59 -7.43
N ASN A 638 -22.26 7.01 -8.31
CA ASN A 638 -22.09 6.48 -9.66
C ASN A 638 -21.47 5.07 -9.65
N ILE A 639 -22.34 4.07 -9.62
CA ILE A 639 -21.95 2.65 -9.67
C ILE A 639 -21.79 2.10 -11.10
N SER A 640 -21.77 2.94 -12.14
CA SER A 640 -21.72 2.47 -13.54
C SER A 640 -20.53 1.53 -13.82
N GLY A 641 -19.36 1.78 -13.20
CA GLY A 641 -18.19 0.89 -13.31
C GLY A 641 -18.37 -0.48 -12.68
N PHE A 642 -19.18 -0.57 -11.63
CA PHE A 642 -19.59 -1.86 -11.05
C PHE A 642 -20.65 -2.54 -11.93
N LEU A 643 -21.64 -1.78 -12.42
CA LEU A 643 -22.74 -2.32 -13.23
C LEU A 643 -22.30 -2.82 -14.62
N ASN A 644 -21.24 -2.30 -15.21
CA ASN A 644 -20.76 -2.79 -16.50
C ASN A 644 -19.99 -4.12 -16.39
N GLN A 645 -19.36 -4.43 -15.26
CA GLN A 645 -18.74 -5.75 -15.00
C GLN A 645 -19.77 -6.90 -14.95
N ILE A 646 -21.03 -6.60 -14.61
CA ILE A 646 -22.15 -7.56 -14.53
C ILE A 646 -22.43 -8.28 -15.86
N ARG A 647 -22.10 -7.62 -16.98
CA ARG A 647 -22.46 -8.01 -18.36
C ARG A 647 -21.26 -8.50 -19.19
N SER A 648 -20.13 -8.77 -18.54
CA SER A 648 -18.86 -9.18 -19.19
C SER A 648 -18.84 -10.67 -19.47
#